data_AF-A0A7C2LAI8-F1
#
_entry.id   AF-A0A7C2LAI8-F1
#
_cell.length_a   1.000
_cell.length_b   1.000
_cell.length_c   1.000
_cell.angle_alpha   90.00
_cell.angle_beta   90.00
_cell.angle_gamma   90.00
#
_symmetry.space_group_name_H-M   'P 1'
#
loop_
_entity.id
_entity.type
_entity.pdbx_description
1 polymer ?
#
loop_
_entity_poly.entity_id
_entity_poly.type
_entity_poly.pdbx_seq_one_letter_code
_entity_poly.pdbx_strand_id
1 'polypeptide(L)'
;MLLSLIRFIGALLTMTNNPQPVVEYLADLQHRLVYVQQGWGELGINTCAHAPGQTPLPLRIRDKQYARGVGHHAPGEIVIDLNGEYEAFEAEVGVQWQNGNVGSVVFQVYVDGKKRFDSGVMRETDAPKPVRVSVKGANELRLVVTDAGDGITCDCANWAEARLTRARQPARAQRQTLRVDIAPFARVITSDPNRTEGCRAGRTEEYLAEDIFLEQPLLPSSNGTYAVPPGANGRGSIGLQWLERRRLEELRLRFASTPPPSETVQMQAWVGESHWQGRWVPVSASIEQAEQEWVIRPDWRGIAGVTYGVRKVRWVFDPVTGPLSIRSIHAFTSSRWDETELTLRLQSARQVSIRMYNGEIVLDENPTHETQWDGQTPLRLRVRCSRASLLKSDRTVLRIRLSDSAFGVAVDDVLTNGAVYVPHVGLLVSRDPDLTIEQYRRRIARRKTVLERVRRLPEQTFAQAMEKTHHKVQNNGPMMLSLACDNRKFIVERDGTLRKEELQIQPLYAGGKAQWTERHLHHGWLPVTVMTWRDGGMVYRQTAFVAPLDENPIPDSNGWLYERAACFVLIEAENTGSHPNTAQLGLLVKPEPQIQPLASGFQIGHGQTVSAIVQPAGDGWAGEAGEGGIRFSTSVPPGDKRSLLLVLPAWEMSAEEVIPTLSPQDALTRTERYWQSVMSEATRIEIPDADLMNVIRASQVHCLLAARNEENGKRVAAWIASMAYGPLESEAHSPIRGMLLLGHREFARRALEFFVHRYHPAGYLTTGYTLMGTGWHLWTLGEYVALTRDSGWLRQVAPAVENVCRWIVRQREKTMQRAPDGEPVPEYGLMPPGVMADWNAYAYYFALNGYYCAGLYHAARALADAGIAGAEELPQESQRFRRDILRAYRQTQAQMPVVPLQDGTWVPGSPSQVHCPAPTAHLFPGEDANRSWAYDVELGAHQLVPQAVIPSDSRETGWIMDYLEDVAFLQSGWFDYPAEQNHKDWFNLGGFSKVQPYYTRNPEIYALRNDRKPFIRSYFNMLASLLNEETLWLWEHFNNTGAWNKTHETGYFLQQTRFMLAMEHDNELWLAPLVPGHWLKDGQSIHVQNLLTRFGTVSYRLRSCLAQGVIEVEVTLADVSDGVTTCLRLPHPDGKLIRRVEVNGQPHNDFTGDCVRLQPGAGKTMVRVSF
;
A
#
# COMPACT_ATOMS: atom_id res chain seq x y z
N MET A 1 43.20 -75.75 13.56
CA MET A 1 44.16 -74.64 13.71
C MET A 1 44.28 -73.74 12.48
N LEU A 2 43.75 -74.10 11.30
CA LEU A 2 43.72 -73.23 10.10
C LEU A 2 42.50 -72.28 10.00
N LEU A 3 41.43 -72.52 10.79
CA LEU A 3 40.19 -71.71 10.75
C LEU A 3 40.20 -70.45 11.63
N SER A 4 41.11 -70.34 12.62
CA SER A 4 41.22 -69.13 13.44
C SER A 4 42.08 -68.04 12.80
N LEU A 5 42.98 -68.38 11.87
CA LEU A 5 43.83 -67.40 11.18
C LEU A 5 43.07 -66.66 10.06
N ILE A 6 42.12 -67.32 9.41
CA ILE A 6 41.29 -66.72 8.33
C ILE A 6 40.27 -65.71 8.90
N ARG A 7 39.77 -65.92 10.13
CA ARG A 7 38.89 -64.94 10.79
C ARG A 7 39.62 -63.70 11.31
N PHE A 8 40.93 -63.78 11.55
CA PHE A 8 41.73 -62.62 11.99
C PHE A 8 42.19 -61.75 10.81
N ILE A 9 42.42 -62.35 9.63
CA ILE A 9 42.77 -61.61 8.40
C ILE A 9 41.53 -61.01 7.72
N GLY A 10 40.36 -61.66 7.83
CA GLY A 10 39.09 -61.11 7.33
C GLY A 10 38.57 -59.90 8.13
N ALA A 11 39.00 -59.72 9.38
CA ALA A 11 38.59 -58.59 10.23
C ALA A 11 39.50 -57.35 10.10
N LEU A 12 40.67 -57.45 9.47
CA LEU A 12 41.58 -56.32 9.22
C LEU A 12 41.43 -55.69 7.82
N LEU A 13 40.57 -56.23 6.95
CA LEU A 13 40.31 -55.71 5.60
C LEU A 13 38.95 -54.98 5.45
N THR A 14 38.21 -54.78 6.54
CA THR A 14 36.96 -53.98 6.58
C THR A 14 37.05 -52.75 7.49
N MET A 15 38.23 -52.14 7.54
CA MET A 15 38.44 -50.74 7.92
C MET A 15 39.40 -50.20 6.85
N THR A 16 39.12 -49.20 6.02
CA THR A 16 38.26 -48.03 6.11
C THR A 16 37.93 -47.58 4.69
N ASN A 17 36.66 -47.55 4.32
CA ASN A 17 36.19 -46.59 3.33
C ASN A 17 34.72 -46.29 3.65
N ASN A 18 34.48 -45.71 4.83
CA ASN A 18 33.28 -44.91 5.01
C ASN A 18 33.50 -43.70 4.10
N PRO A 19 32.74 -43.51 3.00
CA PRO A 19 32.82 -42.26 2.26
C PRO A 19 32.54 -41.15 3.27
N GLN A 20 33.42 -40.16 3.30
CA GLN A 20 33.22 -38.95 4.09
C GLN A 20 31.80 -38.41 3.80
N PRO A 21 31.05 -37.97 4.82
CA PRO A 21 29.74 -37.39 4.60
C PRO A 21 29.86 -36.25 3.57
N VAL A 22 29.05 -36.30 2.51
CA VAL A 22 29.04 -35.24 1.50
C VAL A 22 28.38 -34.02 2.14
N VAL A 23 29.19 -32.99 2.37
CA VAL A 23 28.78 -31.72 2.94
C VAL A 23 28.61 -30.69 1.83
N GLU A 24 27.49 -29.99 1.84
CA GLU A 24 27.16 -28.93 0.89
C GLU A 24 26.89 -27.63 1.66
N TYR A 25 27.54 -26.54 1.26
CA TYR A 25 27.34 -25.24 1.90
C TYR A 25 26.12 -24.53 1.34
N LEU A 26 25.37 -23.85 2.19
CA LEU A 26 24.16 -23.15 1.78
C LEU A 26 24.45 -22.06 0.73
N ALA A 27 25.62 -21.41 0.83
CA ALA A 27 26.10 -20.43 -0.15
C ALA A 27 26.20 -20.99 -1.59
N ASP A 28 26.44 -22.30 -1.73
CA ASP A 28 26.54 -23.02 -3.01
C ASP A 28 25.18 -23.63 -3.44
N LEU A 29 24.17 -23.59 -2.57
CA LEU A 29 22.83 -24.21 -2.75
C LEU A 29 21.73 -23.18 -3.01
N GLN A 30 22.04 -22.04 -3.61
CA GLN A 30 21.06 -20.97 -3.89
C GLN A 30 19.84 -21.46 -4.69
N HIS A 31 20.03 -22.43 -5.60
CA HIS A 31 18.96 -23.06 -6.38
C HIS A 31 17.94 -23.87 -5.53
N ARG A 32 18.26 -24.15 -4.26
CA ARG A 32 17.38 -24.80 -3.28
C ARG A 32 16.70 -23.82 -2.33
N LEU A 33 17.09 -22.54 -2.34
CA LEU A 33 16.36 -21.50 -1.62
C LEU A 33 15.02 -21.31 -2.32
N VAL A 34 13.92 -21.59 -1.60
CA VAL A 34 12.56 -21.47 -2.13
C VAL A 34 11.85 -20.22 -1.62
N TYR A 35 12.33 -19.63 -0.53
CA TYR A 35 11.83 -18.37 0.00
C TYR A 35 12.97 -17.62 0.67
N VAL A 36 13.06 -16.32 0.42
CA VAL A 36 13.97 -15.41 1.13
C VAL A 36 13.20 -14.14 1.43
N GLN A 37 13.18 -13.75 2.69
CA GLN A 37 12.67 -12.49 3.21
C GLN A 37 13.70 -11.91 4.17
N GLN A 38 13.91 -10.60 4.12
CA GLN A 38 14.69 -9.88 5.11
C GLN A 38 14.15 -8.46 5.28
N GLY A 39 14.32 -7.89 6.47
CA GLY A 39 13.82 -6.57 6.81
C GLY A 39 14.51 -5.45 6.03
N TRP A 40 15.75 -5.68 5.59
CA TRP A 40 16.55 -4.68 4.89
C TRP A 40 17.62 -5.32 3.99
N GLY A 41 17.97 -4.63 2.90
CA GLY A 41 19.11 -4.94 2.03
C GLY A 41 18.95 -6.20 1.17
N GLU A 42 20.08 -6.70 0.66
CA GLU A 42 20.21 -7.93 -0.11
C GLU A 42 20.86 -9.05 0.72
N LEU A 43 20.57 -10.30 0.36
CA LEU A 43 21.15 -11.48 0.99
C LEU A 43 22.65 -11.57 0.65
N GLY A 44 23.52 -11.65 1.65
CA GLY A 44 24.95 -11.82 1.46
C GLY A 44 25.32 -13.28 1.24
N ILE A 45 25.93 -13.61 0.10
CA ILE A 45 26.49 -14.95 -0.17
C ILE A 45 27.99 -14.91 0.09
N ASN A 46 28.44 -15.65 1.10
CA ASN A 46 29.82 -15.57 1.64
C ASN A 46 30.23 -14.17 2.14
N THR A 47 29.24 -13.29 2.33
CA THR A 47 29.36 -11.91 2.79
C THR A 47 28.18 -11.57 3.71
N CYS A 48 28.23 -10.44 4.41
CA CYS A 48 27.11 -9.97 5.22
C CYS A 48 25.96 -9.42 4.34
N ALA A 49 24.77 -9.26 4.93
CA ALA A 49 23.71 -8.48 4.30
C ALA A 49 24.16 -7.03 4.07
N HIS A 50 23.73 -6.43 2.97
CA HIS A 50 24.22 -5.12 2.51
C HIS A 50 23.16 -4.40 1.69
N ALA A 51 23.28 -3.08 1.50
CA ALA A 51 22.34 -2.35 0.67
C ALA A 51 22.56 -2.66 -0.82
N PRO A 52 21.51 -2.61 -1.66
CA PRO A 52 21.65 -2.72 -3.11
C PRO A 52 22.71 -1.74 -3.65
N GLY A 53 23.60 -2.23 -4.51
CA GLY A 53 24.65 -1.43 -5.14
C GLY A 53 25.85 -1.08 -4.23
N GLN A 54 25.89 -1.57 -2.99
CA GLN A 54 27.06 -1.42 -2.12
C GLN A 54 27.99 -2.64 -2.18
N THR A 55 29.30 -2.41 -2.00
CA THR A 55 30.26 -3.51 -1.83
C THR A 55 30.04 -4.17 -0.45
N PRO A 56 29.72 -5.47 -0.40
CA PRO A 56 29.43 -6.14 0.87
C PRO A 56 30.68 -6.40 1.71
N LEU A 57 30.52 -6.40 3.04
CA LEU A 57 31.60 -6.75 3.97
C LEU A 57 31.73 -8.28 4.12
N PRO A 58 32.92 -8.79 4.49
CA PRO A 58 33.09 -10.21 4.82
C PRO A 58 32.25 -10.62 6.05
N LEU A 59 31.81 -11.88 6.07
CA LEU A 59 31.13 -12.48 7.21
C LEU A 59 32.04 -12.43 8.44
N ARG A 60 31.61 -11.74 9.49
CA ARG A 60 32.37 -11.63 10.74
C ARG A 60 31.44 -11.64 11.93
N ILE A 61 31.70 -12.54 12.89
CA ILE A 61 31.00 -12.57 14.19
C ILE A 61 32.07 -12.29 15.25
N ARG A 62 31.93 -11.15 15.93
CA ARG A 62 32.91 -10.63 16.88
C ARG A 62 34.34 -10.55 16.28
N ASP A 63 35.25 -11.38 16.74
CA ASP A 63 36.66 -11.44 16.34
C ASP A 63 36.94 -12.49 15.24
N LYS A 64 35.96 -13.34 14.91
CA LYS A 64 36.12 -14.41 13.93
C LYS A 64 35.51 -14.06 12.58
N GLN A 65 36.33 -14.07 11.53
CA GLN A 65 35.91 -13.93 10.14
C GLN A 65 35.69 -15.31 9.51
N TYR A 66 34.71 -15.40 8.62
CA TYR A 66 34.33 -16.64 7.93
C TYR A 66 34.45 -16.49 6.43
N ALA A 67 34.88 -17.57 5.77
CA ALA A 67 34.97 -17.62 4.31
C ALA A 67 33.64 -18.05 3.68
N ARG A 68 32.81 -18.81 4.40
CA ARG A 68 31.56 -19.35 3.88
C ARG A 68 30.38 -19.05 4.81
N GLY A 69 29.22 -18.84 4.22
CA GLY A 69 27.96 -18.65 4.96
C GLY A 69 26.99 -17.75 4.22
N VAL A 70 25.91 -17.39 4.92
CA VAL A 70 24.88 -16.49 4.40
C VAL A 70 24.65 -15.35 5.39
N GLY A 71 24.84 -14.12 4.93
CA GLY A 71 24.51 -12.89 5.64
C GLY A 71 23.07 -12.48 5.37
N HIS A 72 22.33 -12.17 6.43
CA HIS A 72 20.89 -11.98 6.43
C HIS A 72 20.53 -10.78 7.32
N HIS A 73 19.32 -10.23 7.23
CA HIS A 73 18.90 -9.09 8.06
C HIS A 73 17.55 -9.35 8.72
N ALA A 74 17.42 -9.00 10.00
CA ALA A 74 16.19 -9.18 10.76
C ALA A 74 15.12 -8.09 10.50
N PRO A 75 13.83 -8.37 10.77
CA PRO A 75 13.28 -9.70 10.80
C PRO A 75 13.38 -10.33 9.40
N GLY A 76 13.68 -11.61 9.31
CA GLY A 76 13.88 -12.28 8.05
C GLY A 76 13.72 -13.78 8.13
N GLU A 77 13.54 -14.40 6.97
CA GLU A 77 13.37 -15.84 6.81
C GLU A 77 14.05 -16.35 5.54
N ILE A 78 14.68 -17.53 5.61
CA ILE A 78 15.20 -18.28 4.47
C ILE A 78 14.62 -19.69 4.53
N VAL A 79 13.97 -20.14 3.46
CA VAL A 79 13.42 -21.50 3.36
C VAL A 79 14.21 -22.27 2.31
N ILE A 80 14.65 -23.47 2.69
CA ILE A 80 15.45 -24.37 1.88
C ILE A 80 14.66 -25.65 1.64
N ASP A 81 14.58 -26.05 0.38
CA ASP A 81 14.03 -27.34 -0.04
C ASP A 81 15.06 -28.46 0.14
N LEU A 82 14.80 -29.31 1.13
CA LEU A 82 15.67 -30.44 1.47
C LEU A 82 15.34 -31.70 0.67
N ASN A 83 14.11 -31.82 0.18
CA ASN A 83 13.60 -32.98 -0.57
C ASN A 83 13.91 -34.36 0.08
N GLY A 84 14.06 -34.44 1.40
CA GLY A 84 14.44 -35.68 2.10
C GLY A 84 15.86 -36.19 1.81
N GLU A 85 16.74 -35.36 1.24
CA GLU A 85 18.10 -35.73 0.81
C GLU A 85 19.16 -35.60 1.90
N TYR A 86 18.86 -34.89 2.98
CA TYR A 86 19.83 -34.50 4.00
C TYR A 86 19.51 -35.12 5.35
N GLU A 87 20.51 -35.20 6.24
CA GLU A 87 20.38 -35.76 7.60
C GLU A 87 20.68 -34.78 8.72
N ALA A 88 21.50 -33.75 8.47
CA ALA A 88 21.84 -32.71 9.42
C ALA A 88 22.03 -31.33 8.74
N PHE A 89 21.64 -30.28 9.47
CA PHE A 89 22.01 -28.88 9.20
C PHE A 89 22.90 -28.37 10.33
N GLU A 90 23.98 -27.69 9.97
CA GLU A 90 24.95 -27.11 10.89
C GLU A 90 25.32 -25.68 10.49
N ALA A 91 25.53 -24.80 11.46
CA ALA A 91 26.01 -23.42 11.27
C ALA A 91 26.64 -22.87 12.55
N GLU A 92 27.35 -21.75 12.45
CA GLU A 92 27.67 -20.84 13.56
C GLU A 92 26.89 -19.53 13.35
N VAL A 93 26.04 -19.16 14.30
CA VAL A 93 25.18 -17.97 14.19
C VAL A 93 25.67 -16.83 15.07
N GLY A 94 25.46 -15.59 14.63
CA GLY A 94 25.76 -14.39 15.40
C GLY A 94 25.52 -13.11 14.61
N VAL A 95 25.50 -11.97 15.31
CA VAL A 95 25.34 -10.65 14.70
C VAL A 95 26.64 -10.24 14.01
N GLN A 96 26.54 -9.64 12.82
CA GLN A 96 27.65 -9.14 12.03
C GLN A 96 28.39 -8.05 12.79
N TRP A 97 29.72 -8.18 12.88
CA TRP A 97 30.56 -7.15 13.47
C TRP A 97 30.55 -5.86 12.62
N GLN A 98 30.14 -4.76 13.25
CA GLN A 98 29.96 -3.39 12.74
C GLN A 98 30.54 -2.33 13.71
N ASN A 99 31.54 -2.70 14.52
CA ASN A 99 32.25 -1.84 15.49
C ASN A 99 31.52 -1.58 16.82
N GLY A 100 30.71 -2.54 17.29
CA GLY A 100 30.06 -2.49 18.60
C GLY A 100 28.74 -1.71 18.63
N ASN A 101 28.00 -1.71 17.52
CA ASN A 101 26.65 -1.16 17.41
C ASN A 101 25.61 -2.06 18.10
N VAL A 102 24.39 -1.53 18.26
CA VAL A 102 23.32 -2.07 19.13
C VAL A 102 22.41 -3.09 18.42
N GLY A 103 22.88 -3.79 17.39
CA GLY A 103 22.08 -4.82 16.71
C GLY A 103 21.70 -5.97 17.65
N SER A 104 20.46 -6.46 17.55
CA SER A 104 19.90 -7.45 18.45
C SER A 104 18.93 -8.39 17.74
N VAL A 105 19.25 -9.68 17.73
CA VAL A 105 18.51 -10.66 16.93
C VAL A 105 18.24 -11.97 17.67
N VAL A 106 17.21 -12.70 17.24
CA VAL A 106 16.99 -14.10 17.67
C VAL A 106 17.01 -15.02 16.44
N PHE A 107 17.95 -15.96 16.42
CA PHE A 107 18.02 -17.02 15.41
C PHE A 107 17.12 -18.19 15.81
N GLN A 108 16.30 -18.65 14.87
CA GLN A 108 15.46 -19.83 15.04
C GLN A 108 15.58 -20.75 13.84
N VAL A 109 15.55 -22.06 14.09
CA VAL A 109 15.52 -23.07 13.01
C VAL A 109 14.30 -23.94 13.14
N TYR A 110 13.56 -24.07 12.04
CA TYR A 110 12.39 -24.92 11.92
C TYR A 110 12.64 -26.02 10.90
N VAL A 111 12.21 -27.23 11.22
CA VAL A 111 12.29 -28.41 10.34
C VAL A 111 10.89 -28.96 10.17
N ASP A 112 10.38 -28.93 8.94
CA ASP A 112 8.98 -29.25 8.59
C ASP A 112 7.97 -28.54 9.51
N GLY A 113 8.14 -27.22 9.65
CA GLY A 113 7.27 -26.34 10.45
C GLY A 113 7.48 -26.44 11.97
N LYS A 114 8.28 -27.37 12.48
CA LYS A 114 8.54 -27.53 13.93
C LYS A 114 9.82 -26.81 14.34
N LYS A 115 9.76 -25.92 15.33
CA LYS A 115 10.96 -25.27 15.89
C LYS A 115 11.89 -26.31 16.51
N ARG A 116 13.15 -26.31 16.10
CA ARG A 116 14.22 -27.21 16.57
C ARG A 116 15.37 -26.48 17.25
N PHE A 117 15.52 -25.18 17.00
CA PHE A 117 16.55 -24.35 17.61
C PHE A 117 16.01 -22.93 17.86
N ASP A 118 16.51 -22.31 18.93
CA ASP A 118 16.28 -20.92 19.30
C ASP A 118 17.54 -20.40 20.00
N SER A 119 18.11 -19.28 19.56
CA SER A 119 19.32 -18.74 20.18
C SER A 119 19.05 -17.96 21.46
N GLY A 120 17.82 -17.50 21.71
CA GLY A 120 17.59 -16.31 22.54
C GLY A 120 18.17 -15.05 21.87
N VAL A 121 18.08 -13.90 22.54
CA VAL A 121 18.64 -12.64 22.04
C VAL A 121 20.17 -12.77 21.94
N MET A 122 20.71 -12.43 20.77
CA MET A 122 22.13 -12.32 20.49
C MET A 122 22.45 -10.88 20.09
N ARG A 123 23.61 -10.39 20.51
CA ARG A 123 24.13 -9.04 20.22
C ARG A 123 25.47 -9.13 19.50
N GLU A 124 25.91 -8.01 18.93
CA GLU A 124 27.17 -7.91 18.19
C GLU A 124 28.42 -8.36 18.99
N THR A 125 28.41 -8.17 20.31
CA THR A 125 29.52 -8.51 21.21
C THR A 125 29.54 -9.99 21.64
N ASP A 126 28.49 -10.75 21.34
CA ASP A 126 28.41 -12.17 21.68
C ASP A 126 29.35 -13.01 20.82
N ALA A 127 29.83 -14.12 21.40
CA ALA A 127 30.58 -15.11 20.65
C ALA A 127 29.66 -15.89 19.69
N PRO A 128 30.18 -16.42 18.57
CA PRO A 128 29.39 -17.25 17.65
C PRO A 128 28.77 -18.45 18.38
N LYS A 129 27.48 -18.71 18.11
CA LYS A 129 26.72 -19.79 18.74
C LYS A 129 26.54 -20.94 17.76
N PRO A 130 26.96 -22.17 18.09
CA PRO A 130 26.81 -23.32 17.19
C PRO A 130 25.35 -23.77 17.09
N VAL A 131 24.94 -24.13 15.88
CA VAL A 131 23.64 -24.73 15.55
C VAL A 131 23.89 -26.10 14.96
N ARG A 132 23.20 -27.12 15.48
CA ARG A 132 23.16 -28.46 14.88
C ARG A 132 21.77 -29.04 15.05
N VAL A 133 21.05 -29.24 13.96
CA VAL A 133 19.71 -29.83 13.96
C VAL A 133 19.66 -31.01 13.00
N SER A 134 18.96 -32.08 13.39
CA SER A 134 18.69 -33.17 12.45
C SER A 134 17.61 -32.75 11.46
N VAL A 135 17.87 -33.02 10.19
CA VAL A 135 16.92 -32.83 9.08
C VAL A 135 16.65 -34.14 8.35
N LYS A 136 16.90 -35.29 9.01
CA LYS A 136 16.76 -36.62 8.41
C LYS A 136 15.34 -36.86 7.93
N GLY A 137 15.20 -37.08 6.62
CA GLY A 137 13.90 -37.29 5.96
C GLY A 137 13.01 -36.04 5.92
N ALA A 138 13.52 -34.90 6.39
CA ALA A 138 12.81 -33.64 6.37
C ALA A 138 12.78 -33.04 4.97
N ASN A 139 11.80 -32.18 4.78
CA ASN A 139 11.36 -31.67 3.51
C ASN A 139 11.72 -30.21 3.32
N GLU A 140 11.58 -29.43 4.39
CA GLU A 140 11.87 -28.00 4.45
C GLU A 140 12.69 -27.69 5.69
N LEU A 141 13.73 -26.89 5.48
CA LEU A 141 14.47 -26.20 6.52
C LEU A 141 14.14 -24.73 6.43
N ARG A 142 13.75 -24.12 7.54
CA ARG A 142 13.43 -22.70 7.61
C ARG A 142 14.29 -22.03 8.67
N LEU A 143 15.10 -21.08 8.23
CA LEU A 143 16.03 -20.28 9.03
C LEU A 143 15.39 -18.91 9.25
N VAL A 144 15.13 -18.55 10.49
CA VAL A 144 14.42 -17.32 10.87
C VAL A 144 15.33 -16.48 11.74
N VAL A 145 15.29 -15.17 11.52
CA VAL A 145 15.92 -14.17 12.37
C VAL A 145 14.84 -13.16 12.76
N THR A 146 14.61 -12.91 14.04
CA THR A 146 13.70 -11.84 14.51
C THR A 146 14.51 -10.66 15.03
N ASP A 147 13.92 -9.47 15.05
CA ASP A 147 14.48 -8.19 15.53
C ASP A 147 14.52 -8.04 17.06
N ALA A 148 14.33 -9.15 17.78
CA ALA A 148 14.29 -9.25 19.25
C ALA A 148 13.34 -8.25 19.98
N GLY A 149 12.47 -7.56 19.24
CA GLY A 149 11.51 -6.58 19.77
C GLY A 149 12.06 -5.16 20.01
N ASP A 150 13.28 -4.82 19.58
CA ASP A 150 13.85 -3.46 19.68
C ASP A 150 14.00 -2.73 18.33
N GLY A 151 13.39 -3.28 17.27
CA GLY A 151 13.41 -2.73 15.92
C GLY A 151 14.61 -3.24 15.12
N ILE A 152 14.69 -2.89 13.83
CA ILE A 152 15.57 -3.60 12.88
C ILE A 152 17.00 -3.04 12.78
N THR A 153 17.32 -1.97 13.51
CA THR A 153 18.54 -1.19 13.26
C THR A 153 19.80 -1.99 13.56
N CYS A 154 20.67 -2.15 12.54
CA CYS A 154 21.92 -2.92 12.63
C CYS A 154 21.76 -4.43 12.87
N ASP A 155 20.58 -5.00 12.58
CA ASP A 155 20.27 -6.42 12.76
C ASP A 155 20.79 -7.31 11.62
N CYS A 156 22.04 -7.10 11.23
CA CYS A 156 22.74 -7.95 10.28
C CYS A 156 23.10 -9.28 10.97
N ALA A 157 22.42 -10.36 10.61
CA ALA A 157 22.56 -11.68 11.17
C ALA A 157 23.34 -12.62 10.23
N ASN A 158 24.36 -13.30 10.75
CA ASN A 158 25.19 -14.21 9.97
C ASN A 158 24.88 -15.67 10.30
N TRP A 159 24.56 -16.46 9.27
CA TRP A 159 24.58 -17.93 9.29
C TRP A 159 25.92 -18.41 8.73
N ALA A 160 26.97 -18.30 9.55
CA ALA A 160 28.34 -18.64 9.14
C ALA A 160 28.55 -20.16 9.06
N GLU A 161 29.36 -20.61 8.09
CA GLU A 161 29.62 -22.03 7.80
C GLU A 161 28.34 -22.88 7.66
N ALA A 162 27.23 -22.26 7.29
CA ALA A 162 25.93 -22.90 7.14
C ALA A 162 25.99 -23.99 6.07
N ARG A 163 25.74 -25.24 6.48
CA ARG A 163 25.95 -26.43 5.65
C ARG A 163 24.95 -27.53 5.93
N LEU A 164 24.70 -28.35 4.92
CA LEU A 164 23.86 -29.53 4.96
C LEU A 164 24.71 -30.78 4.72
N THR A 165 24.42 -31.85 5.47
CA THR A 165 25.05 -33.17 5.27
C THR A 165 24.08 -34.09 4.56
N ARG A 166 24.49 -34.66 3.42
CA ARG A 166 23.67 -35.62 2.67
C ARG A 166 23.42 -36.90 3.48
N ALA A 167 22.19 -37.39 3.41
CA ALA A 167 21.80 -38.66 3.99
C ALA A 167 22.41 -39.83 3.20
N ARG A 168 22.90 -40.85 3.90
CA ARG A 168 23.41 -42.09 3.28
C ARG A 168 22.33 -42.89 2.54
N GLN A 169 21.08 -42.76 2.99
CA GLN A 169 19.89 -43.32 2.35
C GLN A 169 18.82 -42.22 2.28
N PRO A 170 18.74 -41.45 1.17
CA PRO A 170 17.80 -40.36 1.05
C PRO A 170 16.35 -40.87 0.92
N ALA A 171 15.42 -40.24 1.64
CA ALA A 171 14.00 -40.59 1.59
C ALA A 171 13.36 -40.29 0.22
N ARG A 172 13.99 -39.43 -0.59
CA ARG A 172 13.59 -39.06 -1.96
C ARG A 172 13.42 -40.27 -2.89
N ALA A 173 14.33 -41.25 -2.79
CA ALA A 173 14.32 -42.44 -3.65
C ALA A 173 13.08 -43.32 -3.46
N GLN A 174 12.37 -43.20 -2.33
CA GLN A 174 11.14 -43.95 -2.04
C GLN A 174 9.85 -43.23 -2.51
N ARG A 175 9.93 -41.96 -2.94
CA ARG A 175 8.76 -41.10 -3.21
C ARG A 175 8.46 -40.84 -4.70
N GLN A 176 9.23 -41.40 -5.63
CA GLN A 176 9.08 -41.15 -7.08
C GLN A 176 7.73 -41.60 -7.69
N THR A 177 6.86 -42.28 -6.92
CA THR A 177 5.62 -42.89 -7.41
C THR A 177 4.41 -41.94 -7.52
N LEU A 178 4.45 -40.74 -6.92
CA LEU A 178 3.35 -39.76 -6.95
C LEU A 178 3.82 -38.43 -7.57
N ARG A 179 3.59 -38.25 -8.87
CA ARG A 179 3.83 -36.99 -9.60
C ARG A 179 2.55 -36.58 -10.34
N VAL A 180 2.31 -35.28 -10.45
CA VAL A 180 1.24 -34.70 -11.28
C VAL A 180 1.87 -34.01 -12.47
N ASP A 181 1.32 -34.24 -13.67
CA ASP A 181 1.67 -33.45 -14.85
C ASP A 181 1.00 -32.08 -14.76
N ILE A 182 1.81 -31.02 -14.79
CA ILE A 182 1.34 -29.64 -14.71
C ILE A 182 1.26 -28.93 -16.07
N ALA A 183 1.66 -29.59 -17.16
CA ALA A 183 1.50 -29.04 -18.51
C ALA A 183 0.03 -28.73 -18.88
N PRO A 184 -0.98 -29.54 -18.48
CA PRO A 184 -2.39 -29.23 -18.72
C PRO A 184 -2.90 -27.92 -18.09
N PHE A 185 -2.15 -27.36 -17.12
CA PHE A 185 -2.46 -26.10 -16.46
C PHE A 185 -1.70 -24.90 -17.05
N ALA A 186 -0.85 -25.13 -18.05
CA ALA A 186 -0.20 -24.09 -18.85
C ALA A 186 -0.99 -23.80 -20.13
N ARG A 187 -0.81 -22.60 -20.66
CA ARG A 187 -1.13 -22.27 -22.04
C ARG A 187 0.02 -22.75 -22.93
N VAL A 188 -0.29 -23.50 -23.98
CA VAL A 188 0.69 -23.82 -25.04
C VAL A 188 0.82 -22.59 -25.93
N ILE A 189 2.05 -22.15 -26.15
CA ILE A 189 2.37 -20.89 -26.81
C ILE A 189 3.38 -21.07 -27.94
N THR A 190 3.38 -20.14 -28.88
CA THR A 190 4.49 -19.86 -29.81
C THR A 190 4.89 -18.40 -29.70
N SER A 191 6.13 -18.09 -30.05
CA SER A 191 6.71 -16.75 -29.97
C SER A 191 7.76 -16.56 -31.07
N ASP A 192 8.09 -15.31 -31.41
CA ASP A 192 9.21 -15.03 -32.32
C ASP A 192 10.53 -15.51 -31.69
N PRO A 193 11.21 -16.51 -32.29
CA PRO A 193 12.48 -17.02 -31.75
C PRO A 193 13.64 -16.01 -31.76
N ASN A 194 13.51 -14.93 -32.53
CA ASN A 194 14.52 -13.86 -32.61
C ASN A 194 14.27 -12.75 -31.58
N ARG A 195 13.04 -12.63 -31.07
CA ARG A 195 12.73 -11.72 -29.97
C ARG A 195 13.12 -12.37 -28.66
N THR A 196 14.14 -11.81 -28.02
CA THR A 196 14.63 -12.26 -26.70
C THR A 196 14.22 -11.33 -25.57
N GLU A 197 13.78 -10.11 -25.87
CA GLU A 197 13.39 -9.11 -24.87
C GLU A 197 11.88 -8.86 -24.86
N GLY A 198 11.39 -8.48 -23.68
CA GLY A 198 9.98 -8.16 -23.43
C GLY A 198 9.56 -6.77 -23.86
N CYS A 199 8.73 -6.14 -23.02
CA CYS A 199 8.28 -4.77 -23.17
C CYS A 199 9.47 -3.82 -23.20
N ARG A 200 9.47 -2.90 -24.16
CA ARG A 200 10.49 -1.86 -24.34
C ARG A 200 10.09 -0.52 -23.69
N ALA A 201 8.80 -0.31 -23.48
CA ALA A 201 8.29 0.92 -22.86
C ALA A 201 8.55 0.92 -21.36
N GLY A 202 9.09 2.04 -20.84
CA GLY A 202 9.20 2.29 -19.41
C GLY A 202 7.87 2.64 -18.75
N ARG A 203 7.86 2.76 -17.42
CA ARG A 203 6.65 3.05 -16.60
C ARG A 203 6.02 4.43 -16.85
N THR A 204 6.74 5.33 -17.51
CA THR A 204 6.31 6.69 -17.86
C THR A 204 5.99 6.86 -19.34
N GLU A 205 6.03 5.77 -20.11
CA GLU A 205 5.86 5.78 -21.56
C GLU A 205 4.63 4.99 -21.97
N GLU A 206 4.07 5.35 -23.12
CA GLU A 206 2.96 4.61 -23.70
C GLU A 206 3.38 3.18 -24.06
N TYR A 207 2.55 2.22 -23.66
CA TYR A 207 2.79 0.82 -23.95
C TYR A 207 2.64 0.53 -25.46
N LEU A 208 3.65 -0.07 -26.08
CA LEU A 208 3.66 -0.36 -27.52
C LEU A 208 2.71 -1.51 -27.87
N ALA A 209 1.99 -1.41 -29.00
CA ALA A 209 0.98 -2.40 -29.37
C ALA A 209 1.59 -3.79 -29.62
N GLU A 210 2.78 -3.84 -30.24
CA GLU A 210 3.52 -5.08 -30.49
C GLU A 210 4.14 -5.72 -29.25
N ASP A 211 4.07 -5.05 -28.09
CA ASP A 211 4.58 -5.56 -26.81
C ASP A 211 3.46 -6.16 -25.95
N ILE A 212 2.19 -6.05 -26.36
CA ILE A 212 1.04 -6.51 -25.55
C ILE A 212 0.95 -8.03 -25.58
N PHE A 213 1.05 -8.58 -26.78
CA PHE A 213 0.99 -10.02 -27.04
C PHE A 213 2.35 -10.50 -27.55
N LEU A 214 3.27 -10.75 -26.61
CA LEU A 214 4.60 -11.28 -26.90
C LEU A 214 4.55 -12.74 -27.39
N GLU A 215 3.47 -13.44 -27.06
CA GLU A 215 3.22 -14.84 -27.40
C GLU A 215 1.84 -15.01 -28.03
N GLN A 216 1.73 -16.01 -28.92
CA GLN A 216 0.46 -16.45 -29.48
C GLN A 216 0.06 -17.81 -28.90
N PRO A 217 -1.22 -18.02 -28.49
CA PRO A 217 -1.73 -19.35 -28.15
C PRO A 217 -1.63 -20.31 -29.34
N LEU A 218 -1.18 -21.53 -29.06
CA LEU A 218 -1.33 -22.64 -30.00
C LEU A 218 -2.44 -23.58 -29.51
N LEU A 219 -3.47 -23.75 -30.34
CA LEU A 219 -4.49 -24.77 -30.12
C LEU A 219 -4.05 -26.09 -30.76
N PRO A 220 -4.39 -27.25 -30.16
CA PRO A 220 -4.17 -28.52 -30.82
C PRO A 220 -5.06 -28.62 -32.06
N SER A 221 -4.54 -29.25 -33.11
CA SER A 221 -5.31 -29.60 -34.29
C SER A 221 -6.35 -30.70 -33.98
N SER A 222 -7.22 -31.02 -34.93
CA SER A 222 -8.32 -31.99 -34.73
C SER A 222 -7.86 -33.39 -34.31
N ASN A 223 -6.62 -33.77 -34.59
CA ASN A 223 -6.02 -35.05 -34.18
C ASN A 223 -5.26 -34.97 -32.84
N GLY A 224 -5.31 -33.82 -32.15
CA GLY A 224 -4.67 -33.57 -30.87
C GLY A 224 -3.21 -33.08 -30.92
N THR A 225 -2.59 -32.94 -32.12
CA THR A 225 -1.20 -32.47 -32.23
C THR A 225 -1.10 -30.96 -32.35
N TYR A 226 -0.02 -30.38 -31.81
CA TYR A 226 0.35 -28.98 -31.97
C TYR A 226 1.34 -28.83 -33.11
N ALA A 227 1.00 -28.02 -34.12
CA ALA A 227 1.93 -27.66 -35.18
C ALA A 227 2.87 -26.54 -34.70
N VAL A 228 4.17 -26.70 -34.92
CA VAL A 228 5.16 -25.64 -34.64
C VAL A 228 5.25 -24.75 -35.88
N PRO A 229 4.82 -23.47 -35.83
CA PRO A 229 4.85 -22.61 -36.99
C PRO A 229 6.29 -22.21 -37.34
N PRO A 230 6.68 -22.23 -38.63
CA PRO A 230 7.96 -21.68 -39.06
C PRO A 230 7.92 -20.15 -38.98
N GLY A 231 8.91 -19.55 -38.33
CA GLY A 231 9.14 -18.10 -38.34
C GLY A 231 9.83 -17.63 -39.62
N ALA A 232 9.97 -16.31 -39.78
CA ALA A 232 10.45 -15.67 -41.01
C ALA A 232 11.84 -16.16 -41.51
N ASN A 233 12.70 -16.62 -40.58
CA ASN A 233 14.05 -17.12 -40.88
C ASN A 233 14.14 -18.65 -40.90
N GLY A 234 13.01 -19.35 -40.94
CA GLY A 234 12.95 -20.82 -40.82
C GLY A 234 13.09 -21.35 -39.38
N ARG A 235 13.21 -20.49 -38.37
CA ARG A 235 13.23 -20.86 -36.95
C ARG A 235 11.81 -20.93 -36.39
N GLY A 236 11.47 -21.93 -35.59
CA GLY A 236 10.15 -22.06 -34.96
C GLY A 236 10.25 -22.17 -33.44
N SER A 237 9.17 -21.86 -32.72
CA SER A 237 9.12 -22.13 -31.28
C SER A 237 7.79 -22.68 -30.81
N ILE A 238 7.86 -23.52 -29.78
CA ILE A 238 6.71 -23.96 -28.97
C ILE A 238 7.09 -23.87 -27.49
N GLY A 239 6.14 -23.57 -26.61
CA GLY A 239 6.42 -23.40 -25.20
C GLY A 239 5.20 -23.57 -24.31
N LEU A 240 5.43 -23.45 -23.00
CA LEU A 240 4.42 -23.49 -21.95
C LEU A 240 4.47 -22.19 -21.15
N GLN A 241 3.30 -21.62 -20.84
CA GLN A 241 3.14 -20.44 -20.00
C GLN A 241 2.11 -20.68 -18.89
N TRP A 242 2.53 -20.49 -17.64
CA TRP A 242 1.68 -20.55 -16.45
C TRP A 242 1.40 -19.15 -15.88
N LEU A 243 0.42 -19.06 -14.99
CA LEU A 243 0.15 -17.84 -14.23
C LEU A 243 1.21 -17.65 -13.13
N GLU A 244 1.53 -18.73 -12.43
CA GLU A 244 2.49 -18.80 -11.33
C GLU A 244 3.88 -19.20 -11.83
N ARG A 245 4.92 -18.83 -11.06
CA ARG A 245 6.27 -19.36 -11.28
C ARG A 245 6.32 -20.85 -10.93
N ARG A 246 6.93 -21.67 -11.80
CA ARG A 246 7.05 -23.12 -11.64
C ARG A 246 8.51 -23.53 -11.51
N ARG A 247 8.81 -24.36 -10.50
CA ARG A 247 10.13 -24.98 -10.33
C ARG A 247 10.16 -26.30 -11.10
N LEU A 248 10.47 -26.22 -12.39
CA LEU A 248 10.43 -27.37 -13.31
C LEU A 248 11.64 -28.28 -13.07
N GLU A 249 11.40 -29.59 -12.91
CA GLU A 249 12.47 -30.60 -12.78
C GLU A 249 12.62 -31.45 -14.05
N GLU A 250 11.52 -31.73 -14.74
CA GLU A 250 11.50 -32.58 -15.92
C GLU A 250 10.41 -32.11 -16.88
N LEU A 251 10.75 -32.04 -18.17
CA LEU A 251 9.84 -31.74 -19.26
C LEU A 251 9.91 -32.89 -20.25
N ARG A 252 8.79 -33.23 -20.89
CA ARG A 252 8.77 -34.26 -21.95
C ARG A 252 8.12 -33.71 -23.19
N LEU A 253 8.73 -33.98 -24.34
CA LEU A 253 8.18 -33.67 -25.65
C LEU A 253 8.00 -34.97 -26.43
N ARG A 254 6.75 -35.28 -26.77
CA ARG A 254 6.44 -36.38 -27.68
C ARG A 254 6.14 -35.83 -29.06
N PHE A 255 6.94 -36.19 -30.05
CA PHE A 255 6.77 -35.79 -31.44
C PHE A 255 5.73 -36.68 -32.13
N ALA A 256 5.01 -36.13 -33.10
CA ALA A 256 4.06 -36.90 -33.92
C ALA A 256 4.77 -37.71 -35.02
N SER A 257 6.02 -37.37 -35.32
CA SER A 257 6.90 -37.97 -36.32
C SER A 257 8.34 -37.99 -35.79
N THR A 258 9.32 -38.29 -36.65
CA THR A 258 10.75 -38.32 -36.26
C THR A 258 11.18 -36.96 -35.66
N PRO A 259 11.74 -36.94 -34.44
CA PRO A 259 12.26 -35.72 -33.84
C PRO A 259 13.43 -35.11 -34.65
N PRO A 260 13.62 -33.77 -34.64
CA PRO A 260 14.79 -33.13 -35.22
C PRO A 260 16.07 -33.47 -34.42
N PRO A 261 17.29 -33.25 -34.94
CA PRO A 261 18.51 -33.47 -34.15
C PRO A 261 18.55 -32.58 -32.89
N SER A 262 18.90 -33.11 -31.71
CA SER A 262 18.82 -32.37 -30.44
C SER A 262 19.66 -31.09 -30.40
N GLU A 263 20.78 -31.06 -31.11
CA GLU A 263 21.68 -29.91 -31.26
C GLU A 263 21.04 -28.74 -32.01
N THR A 264 19.95 -28.98 -32.75
CA THR A 264 19.15 -27.96 -33.46
C THR A 264 18.04 -27.37 -32.58
N VAL A 265 17.92 -27.82 -31.32
CA VAL A 265 16.87 -27.40 -30.40
C VAL A 265 17.48 -26.75 -29.15
N GLN A 266 17.11 -25.50 -28.91
CA GLN A 266 17.53 -24.78 -27.71
C GLN A 266 16.34 -24.55 -26.77
N MET A 267 16.44 -25.03 -25.54
CA MET A 267 15.51 -24.65 -24.47
C MET A 267 15.87 -23.26 -23.96
N GLN A 268 14.84 -22.43 -23.78
CA GLN A 268 14.94 -21.11 -23.19
C GLN A 268 13.91 -20.95 -22.07
N ALA A 269 14.24 -20.16 -21.05
CA ALA A 269 13.32 -19.77 -19.99
C ALA A 269 13.17 -18.25 -19.94
N TRP A 270 12.01 -17.79 -19.49
CA TRP A 270 11.78 -16.38 -19.24
C TRP A 270 12.22 -15.99 -17.84
N VAL A 271 13.09 -14.98 -17.77
CA VAL A 271 13.57 -14.38 -16.52
C VAL A 271 13.18 -12.91 -16.49
N GLY A 272 12.45 -12.49 -15.46
CA GLY A 272 12.00 -11.12 -15.29
C GLY A 272 10.90 -10.94 -14.24
N GLU A 273 10.42 -9.70 -14.13
CA GLU A 273 9.46 -9.25 -13.12
C GLU A 273 8.03 -9.70 -13.44
N SER A 274 7.64 -9.71 -14.70
CA SER A 274 6.26 -10.02 -15.15
C SER A 274 6.25 -10.90 -16.40
N HIS A 275 5.06 -11.18 -16.95
CA HIS A 275 4.92 -11.86 -18.24
C HIS A 275 5.42 -10.99 -19.41
N TRP A 276 5.50 -9.67 -19.20
CA TRP A 276 5.90 -8.70 -20.20
C TRP A 276 7.30 -8.13 -19.98
N GLN A 277 7.74 -8.00 -18.73
CA GLN A 277 9.08 -7.48 -18.39
C GLN A 277 10.03 -8.62 -18.10
N GLY A 278 11.04 -8.77 -18.95
CA GLY A 278 12.03 -9.82 -18.83
C GLY A 278 12.69 -10.15 -20.15
N ARG A 279 13.42 -11.24 -20.15
CA ARG A 279 14.11 -11.77 -21.33
C ARG A 279 14.11 -13.29 -21.37
N TRP A 280 14.19 -13.83 -22.58
CA TRP A 280 14.46 -15.23 -22.85
C TRP A 280 15.95 -15.52 -22.67
N VAL A 281 16.29 -16.42 -21.75
CA VAL A 281 17.66 -16.88 -21.51
C VAL A 281 17.80 -18.36 -21.92
N PRO A 282 18.90 -18.75 -22.58
CA PRO A 282 19.20 -20.16 -22.83
C PRO A 282 19.33 -20.95 -21.52
N VAL A 283 18.82 -22.18 -21.52
CA VAL A 283 18.88 -23.11 -20.38
C VAL A 283 19.57 -24.38 -20.85
N SER A 284 20.70 -24.72 -20.23
CA SER A 284 21.34 -26.02 -20.43
C SER A 284 20.44 -27.13 -19.88
N ALA A 285 20.31 -28.24 -20.60
CA ALA A 285 19.50 -29.37 -20.18
C ALA A 285 20.09 -30.70 -20.65
N SER A 286 19.95 -31.76 -19.86
CA SER A 286 20.19 -33.12 -20.35
C SER A 286 18.97 -33.61 -21.12
N ILE A 287 19.18 -34.17 -22.32
CA ILE A 287 18.11 -34.68 -23.18
C ILE A 287 18.33 -36.18 -23.36
N GLU A 288 17.42 -36.99 -22.82
CA GLU A 288 17.34 -38.43 -23.09
C GLU A 288 16.32 -38.65 -24.23
N GLN A 289 16.73 -39.36 -25.28
CA GLN A 289 15.93 -39.60 -26.48
C GLN A 289 15.47 -41.06 -26.52
N ALA A 290 14.17 -41.29 -26.63
CA ALA A 290 13.57 -42.61 -26.80
C ALA A 290 12.51 -42.57 -27.90
N GLU A 291 12.82 -43.14 -29.07
CA GLU A 291 11.96 -43.12 -30.27
C GLU A 291 11.48 -41.70 -30.65
N GLN A 292 10.23 -41.37 -30.31
CA GLN A 292 9.57 -40.08 -30.56
C GLN A 292 9.41 -39.23 -29.30
N GLU A 293 9.94 -39.66 -28.15
CA GLU A 293 9.84 -38.94 -26.88
C GLU A 293 11.22 -38.45 -26.42
N TRP A 294 11.26 -37.18 -26.03
CA TRP A 294 12.41 -36.57 -25.37
C TRP A 294 12.08 -36.31 -23.92
N VAL A 295 12.98 -36.72 -23.03
CA VAL A 295 12.96 -36.37 -21.60
C VAL A 295 14.05 -35.35 -21.34
N ILE A 296 13.65 -34.14 -20.95
CA ILE A 296 14.49 -32.95 -20.84
C ILE A 296 14.56 -32.57 -19.37
N ARG A 297 15.77 -32.53 -18.80
CA ARG A 297 16.01 -32.10 -17.40
C ARG A 297 16.85 -30.83 -17.40
N PRO A 298 16.25 -29.66 -17.13
CA PRO A 298 16.95 -28.38 -17.14
C PRO A 298 17.91 -28.24 -15.96
N ASP A 299 19.04 -27.58 -16.21
CA ASP A 299 20.00 -27.15 -15.19
C ASP A 299 19.78 -25.67 -14.88
N TRP A 300 19.27 -25.39 -13.69
CA TRP A 300 18.96 -24.03 -13.22
C TRP A 300 20.14 -23.34 -12.54
N ARG A 301 21.28 -24.02 -12.36
CA ARG A 301 22.43 -23.47 -11.64
C ARG A 301 23.02 -22.28 -12.41
N GLY A 302 23.29 -21.19 -11.68
CA GLY A 302 23.92 -19.99 -12.25
C GLY A 302 22.99 -19.06 -13.04
N ILE A 303 21.69 -19.38 -13.16
CA ILE A 303 20.72 -18.50 -13.80
C ILE A 303 20.16 -17.54 -12.74
N ALA A 304 20.46 -16.24 -12.84
CA ALA A 304 19.90 -15.24 -11.93
C ALA A 304 18.38 -15.10 -12.13
N GLY A 305 17.62 -14.87 -11.06
CA GLY A 305 16.17 -14.58 -11.13
C GLY A 305 15.24 -15.79 -11.25
N VAL A 306 15.74 -17.03 -11.22
CA VAL A 306 14.91 -18.25 -11.26
C VAL A 306 14.73 -18.95 -9.90
N THR A 307 15.19 -18.33 -8.81
CA THR A 307 15.09 -18.86 -7.43
C THR A 307 13.67 -19.32 -7.10
N TYR A 308 12.67 -18.53 -7.51
CA TYR A 308 11.24 -18.82 -7.29
C TYR A 308 10.59 -19.65 -8.41
N GLY A 309 11.35 -20.13 -9.40
CA GLY A 309 10.87 -20.78 -10.61
C GLY A 309 10.63 -19.82 -11.78
N VAL A 310 10.06 -20.34 -12.86
CA VAL A 310 9.83 -19.61 -14.13
C VAL A 310 8.36 -19.62 -14.53
N ARG A 311 7.86 -18.53 -15.15
CA ARG A 311 6.45 -18.46 -15.61
C ARG A 311 6.25 -19.03 -17.00
N LYS A 312 7.29 -19.02 -17.85
CA LYS A 312 7.21 -19.58 -19.20
C LYS A 312 8.57 -20.11 -19.67
N VAL A 313 8.50 -21.18 -20.47
CA VAL A 313 9.64 -21.83 -21.14
C VAL A 313 9.29 -22.05 -22.60
N ARG A 314 10.30 -22.07 -23.48
CA ARG A 314 10.13 -22.41 -24.90
C ARG A 314 11.27 -23.28 -25.43
N TRP A 315 10.97 -24.05 -26.45
CA TRP A 315 11.95 -24.72 -27.29
C TRP A 315 12.01 -24.00 -28.63
N VAL A 316 13.21 -23.58 -29.01
CA VAL A 316 13.50 -22.96 -30.30
C VAL A 316 14.13 -24.01 -31.21
N PHE A 317 13.53 -24.22 -32.38
CA PHE A 317 14.00 -25.16 -33.40
C PHE A 317 14.66 -24.39 -34.54
N ASP A 318 15.87 -24.78 -34.93
CA ASP A 318 16.68 -24.09 -35.92
C ASP A 318 17.52 -25.05 -36.78
N PRO A 319 17.14 -25.32 -38.05
CA PRO A 319 15.95 -24.84 -38.78
C PRO A 319 14.73 -25.77 -38.62
N VAL A 320 13.53 -25.25 -38.90
CA VAL A 320 12.31 -26.03 -39.12
C VAL A 320 12.25 -26.45 -40.59
N THR A 321 12.76 -27.65 -40.87
CA THR A 321 12.97 -28.17 -42.24
C THR A 321 11.77 -28.91 -42.85
N GLY A 322 10.66 -29.06 -42.09
CA GLY A 322 9.43 -29.73 -42.51
C GLY A 322 8.28 -29.55 -41.48
N PRO A 323 7.10 -30.16 -41.67
CA PRO A 323 5.97 -30.03 -40.74
C PRO A 323 6.29 -30.66 -39.38
N LEU A 324 6.77 -29.86 -38.44
CA LEU A 324 7.08 -30.27 -37.07
C LEU A 324 5.80 -30.25 -36.22
N SER A 325 5.42 -31.41 -35.70
CA SER A 325 4.22 -31.57 -34.87
C SER A 325 4.54 -32.25 -33.54
N ILE A 326 4.05 -31.65 -32.45
CA ILE A 326 4.17 -32.19 -31.09
C ILE A 326 2.85 -32.85 -30.71
N ARG A 327 2.90 -34.12 -30.35
CA ARG A 327 1.74 -34.92 -29.92
C ARG A 327 1.35 -34.66 -28.47
N SER A 328 2.33 -34.53 -27.58
CA SER A 328 2.07 -34.15 -26.18
C SER A 328 3.27 -33.46 -25.56
N ILE A 329 2.98 -32.61 -24.58
CA ILE A 329 3.98 -31.93 -23.74
C ILE A 329 3.62 -32.28 -22.30
N HIS A 330 4.59 -32.75 -21.53
CA HIS A 330 4.43 -33.02 -20.09
C HIS A 330 5.42 -32.18 -19.30
N ALA A 331 5.04 -31.72 -18.11
CA ALA A 331 5.87 -30.90 -17.26
C ALA A 331 5.69 -31.31 -15.80
N PHE A 332 6.81 -31.51 -15.11
CA PHE A 332 6.81 -31.95 -13.71
C PHE A 332 7.67 -31.00 -12.87
N THR A 333 7.17 -30.65 -11.69
CA THR A 333 7.86 -29.76 -10.74
C THR A 333 8.48 -30.53 -9.59
N SER A 334 9.24 -29.81 -8.76
CA SER A 334 9.72 -30.30 -7.47
C SER A 334 8.63 -30.35 -6.38
N SER A 335 7.37 -30.09 -6.74
CA SER A 335 6.27 -30.12 -5.77
C SER A 335 6.01 -31.49 -5.18
N ARG A 336 5.48 -31.45 -3.97
CA ARG A 336 5.06 -32.64 -3.22
C ARG A 336 3.59 -32.92 -3.49
N TRP A 337 3.30 -34.15 -3.90
CA TRP A 337 1.96 -34.61 -4.22
C TRP A 337 1.52 -35.68 -3.23
N ASP A 338 0.33 -35.51 -2.67
CA ASP A 338 -0.34 -36.49 -1.80
C ASP A 338 -1.70 -36.85 -2.41
N GLU A 339 -2.26 -38.00 -2.03
CA GLU A 339 -3.66 -38.35 -2.32
C GLU A 339 -4.52 -38.16 -1.06
N THR A 340 -5.70 -37.57 -1.23
CA THR A 340 -6.71 -37.40 -0.17
C THR A 340 -8.11 -37.62 -0.72
N GLU A 341 -9.05 -37.96 0.15
CA GLU A 341 -10.48 -37.98 -0.18
C GLU A 341 -11.18 -36.72 0.34
N LEU A 342 -12.08 -36.17 -0.46
CA LEU A 342 -12.92 -35.02 -0.14
C LEU A 342 -14.39 -35.40 -0.37
N THR A 343 -15.28 -34.94 0.50
CA THR A 343 -16.73 -35.08 0.35
C THR A 343 -17.35 -33.72 0.09
N LEU A 344 -18.10 -33.60 -1.01
CA LEU A 344 -18.83 -32.40 -1.40
C LEU A 344 -20.34 -32.61 -1.15
N ARG A 345 -20.99 -31.61 -0.56
CA ARG A 345 -22.42 -31.61 -0.26
C ARG A 345 -23.04 -30.29 -0.67
N LEU A 346 -24.19 -30.34 -1.34
CA LEU A 346 -24.92 -29.16 -1.81
C LEU A 346 -26.28 -29.11 -1.13
N GLN A 347 -26.68 -27.93 -0.66
CA GLN A 347 -27.97 -27.76 0.02
C GLN A 347 -29.15 -27.96 -0.93
N SER A 348 -29.03 -27.50 -2.18
CA SER A 348 -30.06 -27.59 -3.20
C SER A 348 -29.47 -28.23 -4.44
N ALA A 349 -29.98 -29.40 -4.83
CA ALA A 349 -29.48 -30.16 -5.98
C ALA A 349 -29.55 -29.34 -7.28
N ARG A 350 -28.44 -29.32 -8.04
CA ARG A 350 -28.30 -28.72 -9.36
C ARG A 350 -26.97 -29.16 -9.98
N GLN A 351 -26.86 -29.03 -11.30
CA GLN A 351 -25.64 -29.39 -12.03
C GLN A 351 -24.44 -28.54 -11.61
N VAL A 352 -23.33 -29.20 -11.33
CA VAL A 352 -22.05 -28.64 -10.92
C VAL A 352 -20.95 -29.23 -11.79
N SER A 353 -20.21 -28.35 -12.46
CA SER A 353 -18.96 -28.70 -13.14
C SER A 353 -17.80 -28.46 -12.18
N ILE A 354 -16.92 -29.45 -12.02
CA ILE A 354 -15.74 -29.38 -11.17
C ILE A 354 -14.51 -29.61 -12.05
N ARG A 355 -13.62 -28.61 -12.09
CA ARG A 355 -12.33 -28.69 -12.77
C ARG A 355 -11.19 -28.55 -11.77
N MET A 356 -10.26 -29.48 -11.79
CA MET A 356 -9.00 -29.42 -11.04
C MET A 356 -8.04 -28.42 -11.67
N TYR A 357 -7.38 -27.63 -10.83
CA TYR A 357 -6.21 -26.85 -11.18
C TYR A 357 -5.04 -27.27 -10.28
N ASN A 358 -3.87 -27.52 -10.87
CA ASN A 358 -2.69 -28.06 -10.17
C ASN A 358 -3.01 -29.35 -9.40
N GLY A 359 -3.62 -30.34 -10.04
CA GLY A 359 -3.97 -31.61 -9.40
C GLY A 359 -4.86 -32.50 -10.28
N GLU A 360 -5.18 -33.67 -9.77
CA GLU A 360 -5.91 -34.70 -10.51
C GLU A 360 -7.05 -35.29 -9.67
N ILE A 361 -8.13 -35.70 -10.32
CA ILE A 361 -9.19 -36.54 -9.76
C ILE A 361 -8.84 -37.98 -10.08
N VAL A 362 -8.74 -38.81 -9.05
CA VAL A 362 -8.35 -40.22 -9.15
C VAL A 362 -9.59 -41.08 -9.10
N LEU A 363 -10.12 -41.43 -10.28
CA LEU A 363 -11.30 -42.29 -10.42
C LEU A 363 -10.88 -43.77 -10.54
N ASP A 364 -9.82 -44.08 -11.30
CA ASP A 364 -9.23 -45.41 -11.52
C ASP A 364 -7.71 -45.29 -11.83
N GLU A 365 -7.10 -46.17 -12.65
CA GLU A 365 -5.68 -46.07 -13.08
C GLU A 365 -5.37 -44.81 -13.92
N ASN A 366 -6.39 -44.23 -14.57
CA ASN A 366 -6.25 -43.02 -15.38
C ASN A 366 -6.87 -41.80 -14.65
N PRO A 367 -6.07 -40.84 -14.20
CA PRO A 367 -6.58 -39.61 -13.60
C PRO A 367 -7.30 -38.74 -14.64
N THR A 368 -8.28 -37.96 -14.19
CA THR A 368 -8.94 -36.88 -14.97
C THR A 368 -8.78 -35.54 -14.27
N HIS A 369 -9.00 -34.44 -14.97
CA HIS A 369 -9.02 -33.10 -14.38
C HIS A 369 -10.43 -32.51 -14.27
N GLU A 370 -11.45 -33.18 -14.80
CA GLU A 370 -12.81 -32.65 -14.83
C GLU A 370 -13.84 -33.73 -14.49
N THR A 371 -14.90 -33.33 -13.80
CA THR A 371 -16.07 -34.17 -13.53
C THR A 371 -17.35 -33.33 -13.43
N GLN A 372 -18.51 -33.99 -13.56
CA GLN A 372 -19.83 -33.39 -13.41
C GLN A 372 -20.56 -34.03 -12.22
N TRP A 373 -21.39 -33.25 -11.54
CA TRP A 373 -22.15 -33.69 -10.39
C TRP A 373 -23.53 -33.02 -10.35
N ASP A 374 -24.59 -33.80 -10.11
CA ASP A 374 -25.98 -33.31 -10.10
C ASP A 374 -26.43 -32.68 -8.76
N GLY A 375 -25.60 -32.76 -7.72
CA GLY A 375 -25.90 -32.22 -6.40
C GLY A 375 -26.94 -33.01 -5.59
N GLN A 376 -27.48 -34.13 -6.09
CA GLN A 376 -28.54 -34.89 -5.41
C GLN A 376 -28.01 -35.69 -4.23
N THR A 377 -26.88 -36.36 -4.43
CA THR A 377 -26.21 -37.17 -3.42
C THR A 377 -24.80 -36.62 -3.15
N PRO A 378 -24.22 -36.89 -1.97
CA PRO A 378 -22.87 -36.41 -1.64
C PRO A 378 -21.84 -36.99 -2.60
N LEU A 379 -20.98 -36.15 -3.17
CA LEU A 379 -19.91 -36.59 -4.06
C LEU A 379 -18.64 -36.84 -3.25
N ARG A 380 -18.10 -38.06 -3.33
CA ARG A 380 -16.76 -38.37 -2.81
C ARG A 380 -15.75 -38.30 -3.94
N LEU A 381 -14.70 -37.52 -3.76
CA LEU A 381 -13.61 -37.35 -4.71
C LEU A 381 -12.29 -37.75 -4.06
N ARG A 382 -11.64 -38.78 -4.59
CA ARG A 382 -10.22 -39.01 -4.35
C ARG A 382 -9.44 -38.09 -5.27
N VAL A 383 -8.54 -37.28 -4.72
CA VAL A 383 -7.77 -36.29 -5.46
C VAL A 383 -6.29 -36.43 -5.16
N ARG A 384 -5.45 -36.22 -6.18
CA ARG A 384 -4.02 -35.99 -6.03
C ARG A 384 -3.79 -34.49 -6.00
N CYS A 385 -3.29 -34.00 -4.86
CA CYS A 385 -3.13 -32.58 -4.59
C CYS A 385 -1.73 -32.26 -4.09
N SER A 386 -1.28 -31.03 -4.32
CA SER A 386 -0.04 -30.54 -3.77
C SER A 386 -0.16 -30.40 -2.25
N ARG A 387 0.88 -30.80 -1.55
CA ARG A 387 1.02 -30.51 -0.13
C ARG A 387 1.41 -29.04 0.05
N ALA A 388 0.80 -28.38 1.03
CA ALA A 388 1.11 -26.99 1.33
C ALA A 388 2.61 -26.78 1.58
N SER A 389 3.18 -25.81 0.88
CA SER A 389 4.49 -25.21 1.12
C SER A 389 4.34 -23.69 1.27
N LEU A 390 5.39 -23.02 1.75
CA LEU A 390 5.40 -21.56 1.85
C LEU A 390 5.29 -20.90 0.47
N LEU A 391 5.89 -21.51 -0.56
CA LEU A 391 5.53 -21.22 -1.94
C LEU A 391 4.18 -21.86 -2.27
N LYS A 392 3.18 -21.05 -2.62
CA LYS A 392 1.85 -21.55 -3.02
C LYS A 392 1.66 -21.63 -4.53
N SER A 393 2.74 -21.70 -5.30
CA SER A 393 2.73 -21.75 -6.77
C SER A 393 2.01 -22.97 -7.35
N ASP A 394 2.04 -24.09 -6.64
CA ASP A 394 1.45 -25.35 -7.09
C ASP A 394 0.16 -25.70 -6.33
N ARG A 395 -0.45 -24.73 -5.63
CA ARG A 395 -1.66 -24.93 -4.82
C ARG A 395 -2.78 -25.56 -5.64
N THR A 396 -3.32 -26.68 -5.15
CA THR A 396 -4.42 -27.40 -5.79
C THR A 396 -5.78 -26.77 -5.50
N VAL A 397 -6.57 -26.52 -6.55
CA VAL A 397 -7.87 -25.85 -6.46
C VAL A 397 -8.94 -26.61 -7.21
N LEU A 398 -10.08 -26.85 -6.54
CA LEU A 398 -11.34 -27.29 -7.14
C LEU A 398 -12.07 -26.07 -7.72
N ARG A 399 -11.99 -25.84 -9.03
CA ARG A 399 -12.75 -24.79 -9.72
C ARG A 399 -14.16 -25.28 -9.97
N ILE A 400 -15.11 -24.75 -9.22
CA ILE A 400 -16.51 -25.15 -9.20
C ILE A 400 -17.31 -24.15 -10.02
N ARG A 401 -18.15 -24.64 -10.92
CA ARG A 401 -19.07 -23.84 -11.73
C ARG A 401 -20.49 -24.39 -11.63
N LEU A 402 -21.40 -23.49 -11.28
CA LEU A 402 -22.85 -23.67 -11.30
C LEU A 402 -23.45 -22.72 -12.34
N SER A 403 -24.76 -22.79 -12.57
CA SER A 403 -25.46 -21.96 -13.56
C SER A 403 -25.36 -20.44 -13.31
N ASP A 404 -25.18 -20.03 -12.05
CA ASP A 404 -25.22 -18.65 -11.57
C ASP A 404 -23.97 -18.22 -10.79
N SER A 405 -23.00 -19.12 -10.56
CA SER A 405 -21.83 -18.85 -9.73
C SER A 405 -20.64 -19.71 -10.15
N ALA A 406 -19.44 -19.15 -10.02
CA ALA A 406 -18.20 -19.89 -10.17
C ALA A 406 -17.15 -19.37 -9.18
N PHE A 407 -16.38 -20.28 -8.59
CA PHE A 407 -15.34 -19.98 -7.61
C PHE A 407 -14.42 -21.19 -7.42
N GLY A 408 -13.25 -21.00 -6.81
CA GLY A 408 -12.37 -22.08 -6.39
C GLY A 408 -12.61 -22.51 -4.95
N VAL A 409 -12.36 -23.78 -4.63
CA VAL A 409 -12.10 -24.25 -3.26
C VAL A 409 -10.71 -24.85 -3.25
N ALA A 410 -9.79 -24.28 -2.48
CA ALA A 410 -8.45 -24.84 -2.39
C ALA A 410 -8.45 -26.08 -1.49
N VAL A 411 -7.75 -27.12 -1.92
CA VAL A 411 -7.73 -28.40 -1.20
C VAL A 411 -7.01 -28.24 0.14
N ASP A 412 -5.93 -27.47 0.18
CA ASP A 412 -5.17 -27.17 1.40
C ASP A 412 -6.01 -26.44 2.46
N ASP A 413 -6.96 -25.59 2.06
CA ASP A 413 -7.91 -24.94 2.98
C ASP A 413 -8.80 -25.99 3.66
N VAL A 414 -9.31 -26.96 2.90
CA VAL A 414 -10.10 -28.08 3.45
C VAL A 414 -9.24 -28.95 4.36
N LEU A 415 -7.99 -29.22 3.96
CA LEU A 415 -7.07 -30.04 4.75
C LEU A 415 -6.69 -29.39 6.08
N THR A 416 -6.50 -28.08 6.07
CA THR A 416 -6.09 -27.28 7.24
C THR A 416 -7.25 -27.03 8.20
N ASN A 417 -8.44 -26.73 7.67
CA ASN A 417 -9.61 -26.33 8.47
C ASN A 417 -10.62 -27.47 8.71
N GLY A 418 -10.40 -28.64 8.11
CA GLY A 418 -11.29 -29.80 8.14
C GLY A 418 -12.53 -29.69 7.23
N ALA A 419 -13.02 -28.47 6.99
CA ALA A 419 -14.08 -28.19 6.03
C ALA A 419 -14.07 -26.73 5.54
N VAL A 420 -14.56 -26.53 4.32
CA VAL A 420 -14.86 -25.23 3.70
C VAL A 420 -16.36 -25.16 3.44
N TYR A 421 -17.01 -24.14 3.99
CA TYR A 421 -18.45 -23.93 3.82
C TYR A 421 -18.73 -22.60 3.12
N VAL A 422 -19.35 -22.68 1.95
CA VAL A 422 -19.64 -21.56 1.06
C VAL A 422 -21.16 -21.31 1.09
N PRO A 423 -21.65 -20.41 1.98
CA PRO A 423 -23.07 -20.27 2.25
C PRO A 423 -23.86 -19.74 1.05
N HIS A 424 -23.24 -18.96 0.16
CA HIS A 424 -23.95 -18.31 -0.94
C HIS A 424 -24.53 -19.26 -1.98
N VAL A 425 -23.91 -20.42 -2.13
CA VAL A 425 -24.40 -21.51 -2.97
C VAL A 425 -24.82 -22.73 -2.16
N GLY A 426 -24.66 -22.70 -0.82
CA GLY A 426 -24.96 -23.82 0.06
C GLY A 426 -24.04 -25.03 -0.15
N LEU A 427 -22.76 -24.82 -0.46
CA LEU A 427 -21.77 -25.87 -0.69
C LEU A 427 -20.93 -26.12 0.57
N LEU A 428 -20.74 -27.38 0.96
CA LEU A 428 -19.78 -27.81 1.95
C LEU A 428 -18.78 -28.80 1.31
N VAL A 429 -17.49 -28.56 1.50
CA VAL A 429 -16.40 -29.47 1.13
C VAL A 429 -15.67 -29.88 2.40
N SER A 430 -15.56 -31.17 2.69
CA SER A 430 -14.95 -31.66 3.93
C SER A 430 -14.14 -32.94 3.75
N ARG A 431 -13.20 -33.17 4.67
CA ARG A 431 -12.53 -34.47 4.86
C ARG A 431 -13.39 -35.48 5.61
N ASP A 432 -14.32 -35.01 6.42
CA ASP A 432 -15.23 -35.85 7.20
C ASP A 432 -16.42 -36.23 6.30
N PRO A 433 -16.53 -37.50 5.86
CA PRO A 433 -17.59 -37.91 4.97
C PRO A 433 -18.97 -37.84 5.62
N ASP A 434 -19.04 -37.83 6.95
CA ASP A 434 -20.31 -37.85 7.71
C ASP A 434 -20.78 -36.44 8.10
N LEU A 435 -19.92 -35.42 7.94
CA LEU A 435 -20.26 -34.04 8.26
C LEU A 435 -21.35 -33.49 7.34
N THR A 436 -22.49 -33.10 7.91
CA THR A 436 -23.59 -32.46 7.18
C THR A 436 -23.51 -30.93 7.24
N ILE A 437 -24.17 -30.26 6.27
CA ILE A 437 -24.29 -28.79 6.25
C ILE A 437 -24.96 -28.28 7.53
N GLU A 438 -26.00 -28.96 8.02
CA GLU A 438 -26.71 -28.56 9.23
C GLU A 438 -25.82 -28.69 10.48
N GLN A 439 -25.07 -29.79 10.59
CA GLN A 439 -24.10 -29.96 11.67
C GLN A 439 -23.04 -28.85 11.63
N TYR A 440 -22.50 -28.51 10.45
CA TYR A 440 -21.53 -27.42 10.32
C TYR A 440 -22.13 -26.07 10.70
N ARG A 441 -23.33 -25.73 10.22
CA ARG A 441 -24.05 -24.50 10.61
C ARG A 441 -24.25 -24.40 12.12
N ARG A 442 -24.61 -25.50 12.79
CA ARG A 442 -24.71 -25.54 14.26
C ARG A 442 -23.36 -25.29 14.94
N ARG A 443 -22.24 -25.80 14.39
CA ARG A 443 -20.88 -25.57 14.91
C ARG A 443 -20.49 -24.08 14.87
N ILE A 444 -20.94 -23.34 13.86
CA ILE A 444 -20.55 -21.93 13.66
C ILE A 444 -21.60 -20.91 14.11
N ALA A 445 -22.79 -21.33 14.54
CA ALA A 445 -23.96 -20.46 14.79
C ALA A 445 -23.73 -19.27 15.75
N ARG A 446 -22.75 -19.35 16.66
CA ARG A 446 -22.41 -18.28 17.62
C ARG A 446 -21.28 -17.35 17.15
N ARG A 447 -20.60 -17.71 16.06
CA ARG A 447 -19.50 -16.91 15.52
C ARG A 447 -20.05 -15.76 14.69
N LYS A 448 -19.25 -14.70 14.56
CA LYS A 448 -19.63 -13.44 13.93
C LYS A 448 -18.43 -12.83 13.21
N THR A 449 -18.67 -12.18 12.08
CA THR A 449 -17.63 -11.40 11.40
C THR A 449 -17.25 -10.21 12.26
N VAL A 450 -16.07 -9.64 12.02
CA VAL A 450 -15.61 -8.40 12.67
C VAL A 450 -16.63 -7.29 12.45
N LEU A 451 -17.11 -7.08 11.23
CA LEU A 451 -18.10 -6.03 10.93
C LEU A 451 -19.43 -6.24 11.68
N GLU A 452 -19.93 -7.48 11.79
CA GLU A 452 -21.11 -7.75 12.61
C GLU A 452 -20.88 -7.38 14.09
N ARG A 453 -19.68 -7.59 14.62
CA ARG A 453 -19.31 -7.23 16.00
C ARG A 453 -19.16 -5.72 16.16
N VAL A 454 -18.51 -5.02 15.23
CA VAL A 454 -18.38 -3.55 15.21
C VAL A 454 -19.74 -2.87 15.30
N ARG A 455 -20.71 -3.32 14.50
CA ARG A 455 -22.06 -2.73 14.48
C ARG A 455 -22.78 -2.85 15.84
N ARG A 456 -22.41 -3.83 16.67
CA ARG A 456 -23.00 -4.09 18.00
C ARG A 456 -22.27 -3.38 19.14
N LEU A 457 -21.02 -3.00 18.97
CA LEU A 457 -20.25 -2.26 19.98
C LEU A 457 -20.61 -0.77 19.99
N PRO A 458 -20.28 -0.04 21.07
CA PRO A 458 -20.28 1.42 21.05
C PRO A 458 -19.47 1.99 19.89
N GLU A 459 -19.82 3.21 19.45
CA GLU A 459 -19.05 3.94 18.45
C GLU A 459 -17.65 4.26 18.97
N GLN A 460 -16.66 4.20 18.09
CA GLN A 460 -15.30 4.66 18.40
C GLN A 460 -15.30 6.18 18.65
N THR A 461 -14.37 6.64 19.48
CA THR A 461 -14.13 8.07 19.71
C THR A 461 -12.70 8.43 19.31
N PHE A 462 -12.45 9.70 19.01
CA PHE A 462 -11.10 10.16 18.71
C PHE A 462 -10.15 9.92 19.89
N ALA A 463 -10.58 10.27 21.11
CA ALA A 463 -9.80 10.04 22.32
C ALA A 463 -9.43 8.56 22.54
N GLN A 464 -10.36 7.63 22.30
CA GLN A 464 -10.06 6.19 22.44
C GLN A 464 -9.09 5.71 21.35
N ALA A 465 -9.24 6.17 20.11
CA ALA A 465 -8.28 5.84 19.05
C ALA A 465 -6.88 6.39 19.34
N MET A 466 -6.77 7.62 19.86
CA MET A 466 -5.49 8.18 20.32
C MET A 466 -4.91 7.39 21.50
N GLU A 467 -5.73 6.88 22.41
CA GLU A 467 -5.23 6.06 23.54
C GLU A 467 -4.73 4.67 23.10
N LYS A 468 -5.42 4.03 22.14
CA LYS A 468 -5.24 2.60 21.83
C LYS A 468 -4.49 2.32 20.54
N THR A 469 -4.51 3.25 19.60
CA THR A 469 -3.94 3.08 18.25
C THR A 469 -2.70 3.94 18.06
N HIS A 470 -2.66 5.17 18.60
CA HIS A 470 -1.52 6.06 18.40
C HIS A 470 -0.27 5.62 19.19
N HIS A 471 0.89 5.73 18.55
CA HIS A 471 2.19 5.52 19.19
C HIS A 471 2.94 6.86 19.30
N LYS A 472 3.63 7.10 20.43
CA LYS A 472 4.27 8.41 20.70
C LYS A 472 5.42 8.76 19.76
N VAL A 473 6.01 7.76 19.12
CA VAL A 473 7.12 7.95 18.18
C VAL A 473 6.70 8.76 16.94
N GLN A 474 5.41 8.76 16.59
CA GLN A 474 4.82 9.57 15.52
C GLN A 474 4.93 11.08 15.79
N ASN A 475 5.19 11.50 17.03
CA ASN A 475 5.42 12.91 17.35
C ASN A 475 6.82 13.40 16.92
N ASN A 476 7.70 12.49 16.48
CA ASN A 476 9.08 12.76 16.08
C ASN A 476 9.20 13.30 14.63
N GLY A 477 8.80 14.54 14.37
CA GLY A 477 9.05 15.17 13.06
C GLY A 477 9.12 16.69 13.12
N PRO A 478 9.56 17.36 12.04
CA PRO A 478 9.70 18.81 12.02
C PRO A 478 8.38 19.52 11.71
N MET A 479 8.40 20.84 11.69
CA MET A 479 7.30 21.68 11.19
C MET A 479 7.79 22.53 10.02
N MET A 480 7.08 22.51 8.89
CA MET A 480 7.33 23.44 7.77
C MET A 480 6.58 24.75 8.01
N LEU A 481 7.23 25.88 7.75
CA LEU A 481 6.64 27.21 7.80
C LEU A 481 6.83 27.94 6.47
N SER A 482 5.77 28.57 5.98
CA SER A 482 5.77 29.47 4.83
C SER A 482 4.46 30.26 4.77
N LEU A 483 4.34 31.17 3.81
CA LEU A 483 3.01 31.58 3.32
C LEU A 483 2.38 30.45 2.48
N ALA A 484 1.08 30.52 2.21
CA ALA A 484 0.35 29.53 1.41
C ALA A 484 0.95 29.43 -0.01
N CYS A 485 1.20 28.21 -0.48
CA CYS A 485 1.75 27.89 -1.81
C CYS A 485 3.09 28.56 -2.18
N ASP A 486 3.74 29.27 -1.25
CA ASP A 486 4.99 29.98 -1.48
C ASP A 486 6.14 28.99 -1.71
N ASN A 487 7.09 29.30 -2.59
CA ASN A 487 8.23 28.41 -2.82
C ASN A 487 9.30 28.54 -1.73
N ARG A 488 9.27 29.62 -0.96
CA ARG A 488 10.24 29.93 0.11
C ARG A 488 9.82 29.24 1.40
N LYS A 489 10.54 28.19 1.79
CA LYS A 489 10.20 27.32 2.92
C LYS A 489 11.21 27.39 4.05
N PHE A 490 10.71 27.31 5.26
CA PHE A 490 11.48 27.18 6.49
C PHE A 490 11.08 25.90 7.21
N ILE A 491 12.00 25.30 7.94
CA ILE A 491 11.74 24.09 8.72
C ILE A 491 12.17 24.35 10.17
N VAL A 492 11.29 24.01 11.12
CA VAL A 492 11.59 24.01 12.55
C VAL A 492 11.72 22.56 13.00
N GLU A 493 12.94 22.16 13.35
CA GLU A 493 13.23 20.86 13.91
C GLU A 493 12.71 20.73 15.33
N ARG A 494 12.56 19.49 15.79
CA ARG A 494 12.03 19.21 17.14
C ARG A 494 12.97 19.65 18.27
N ASP A 495 14.26 19.84 17.99
CA ASP A 495 15.22 20.41 18.94
C ASP A 495 15.26 21.96 18.93
N GLY A 496 14.43 22.60 18.09
CA GLY A 496 14.37 24.05 17.94
C GLY A 496 15.20 24.58 16.77
N THR A 497 16.02 23.74 16.11
CA THR A 497 16.83 24.15 14.96
C THR A 497 15.97 24.68 13.83
N LEU A 498 16.35 25.82 13.28
CA LEU A 498 15.72 26.40 12.10
C LEU A 498 16.52 26.07 10.86
N ARG A 499 15.86 25.65 9.79
CA ARG A 499 16.48 25.44 8.48
C ARG A 499 15.83 26.28 7.39
N LYS A 500 16.66 26.83 6.52
CA LYS A 500 16.27 27.47 5.25
C LYS A 500 17.30 27.02 4.22
N GLU A 501 16.90 26.17 3.27
CA GLU A 501 17.84 25.55 2.33
C GLU A 501 18.99 24.86 3.07
N GLU A 502 20.25 25.24 2.80
CA GLU A 502 21.44 24.69 3.48
C GLU A 502 21.71 25.35 4.85
N LEU A 503 21.13 26.53 5.12
CA LEU A 503 21.29 27.24 6.39
C LEU A 503 20.61 26.47 7.52
N GLN A 504 21.33 26.31 8.63
CA GLN A 504 20.82 25.82 9.90
C GLN A 504 21.21 26.78 11.02
N ILE A 505 20.25 27.15 11.87
CA ILE A 505 20.48 27.92 13.10
C ILE A 505 19.94 27.10 14.26
N GLN A 506 20.83 26.51 15.05
CA GLN A 506 20.49 25.68 16.21
C GLN A 506 20.59 26.52 17.51
N PRO A 507 19.47 26.69 18.23
CA PRO A 507 19.49 27.32 19.54
C PRO A 507 20.02 26.36 20.62
N LEU A 508 20.86 26.87 21.52
CA LEU A 508 21.38 26.17 22.69
C LEU A 508 20.91 26.86 23.96
N TYR A 509 19.74 26.46 24.46
CA TYR A 509 19.17 27.00 25.70
C TYR A 509 19.94 26.53 26.93
N ALA A 510 20.25 27.46 27.84
CA ALA A 510 21.12 27.22 28.99
C ALA A 510 22.47 26.58 28.60
N GLY A 511 23.03 26.99 27.46
CA GLY A 511 24.26 26.40 26.92
C GLY A 511 24.12 24.94 26.50
N GLY A 512 22.90 24.52 26.12
CA GLY A 512 22.58 23.14 25.71
C GLY A 512 22.13 22.23 26.86
N LYS A 513 21.93 22.77 28.07
CA LYS A 513 21.52 22.00 29.25
C LYS A 513 20.01 21.95 29.47
N ALA A 514 19.26 22.90 28.89
CA ALA A 514 17.82 22.95 29.12
C ALA A 514 17.13 21.73 28.50
N GLN A 515 16.18 21.17 29.23
CA GLN A 515 15.41 20.00 28.79
C GLN A 515 14.17 20.46 28.03
N TRP A 516 13.95 19.90 26.84
CA TRP A 516 12.72 20.10 26.09
C TRP A 516 11.52 19.56 26.86
N THR A 517 10.40 20.28 26.87
CA THR A 517 9.20 19.88 27.59
C THR A 517 7.97 19.69 26.71
N GLU A 518 7.75 20.57 25.74
CA GLU A 518 6.55 20.52 24.89
C GLU A 518 6.74 21.28 23.58
N ARG A 519 5.88 20.95 22.61
CA ARG A 519 5.67 21.67 21.36
C ARG A 519 4.20 21.62 21.00
N HIS A 520 3.67 22.75 20.54
CA HIS A 520 2.30 22.85 20.01
C HIS A 520 2.19 23.96 18.96
N LEU A 521 1.04 24.00 18.28
CA LEU A 521 0.69 25.09 17.35
C LEU A 521 -0.06 26.20 18.07
N HIS A 522 0.27 27.46 17.79
CA HIS A 522 -0.45 28.63 18.32
C HIS A 522 -1.94 28.56 17.92
N HIS A 523 -2.82 28.90 18.87
CA HIS A 523 -4.27 28.70 18.75
C HIS A 523 -4.69 27.27 18.34
N GLY A 524 -3.83 26.27 18.52
CA GLY A 524 -4.08 24.86 18.25
C GLY A 524 -3.92 24.43 16.79
N TRP A 525 -3.85 25.34 15.80
CA TRP A 525 -3.84 24.95 14.38
C TRP A 525 -3.06 25.89 13.45
N LEU A 526 -2.72 27.10 13.90
CA LEU A 526 -1.97 28.04 13.05
C LEU A 526 -0.55 27.52 12.84
N PRO A 527 0.08 27.78 11.68
CA PRO A 527 1.46 27.37 11.43
C PRO A 527 2.41 28.37 12.12
N VAL A 528 2.33 28.38 13.43
CA VAL A 528 3.15 29.12 14.37
C VAL A 528 3.54 28.12 15.44
N THR A 529 4.80 27.71 15.44
CA THR A 529 5.29 26.65 16.33
C THR A 529 5.73 27.26 17.64
N VAL A 530 5.19 26.80 18.76
CA VAL A 530 5.58 27.19 20.11
C VAL A 530 6.26 26.00 20.78
N MET A 531 7.48 26.19 21.27
CA MET A 531 8.29 25.15 21.89
C MET A 531 8.84 25.64 23.22
N THR A 532 8.85 24.77 24.23
CA THR A 532 9.28 25.12 25.59
C THR A 532 10.42 24.22 26.07
N TRP A 533 11.42 24.81 26.71
CA TRP A 533 12.51 24.14 27.43
C TRP A 533 12.64 24.66 28.85
N ARG A 534 13.18 23.86 29.76
CA ARG A 534 13.37 24.22 31.17
C ARG A 534 14.78 23.90 31.66
N ASP A 535 15.33 24.81 32.47
CA ASP A 535 16.56 24.61 33.22
C ASP A 535 16.41 25.19 34.64
N GLY A 536 16.13 24.32 35.62
CA GLY A 536 15.79 24.75 36.98
C GLY A 536 14.61 25.72 37.00
N GLY A 537 14.84 26.94 37.51
CA GLY A 537 13.84 28.02 37.53
C GLY A 537 13.65 28.77 36.21
N MET A 538 14.49 28.52 35.19
CA MET A 538 14.38 29.15 33.87
C MET A 538 13.47 28.37 32.93
N VAL A 539 12.63 29.11 32.21
CA VAL A 539 11.80 28.60 31.11
C VAL A 539 12.18 29.35 29.84
N TYR A 540 12.54 28.61 28.80
CA TYR A 540 12.82 29.16 27.48
C TYR A 540 11.67 28.81 26.55
N ARG A 541 11.13 29.78 25.82
CA ARG A 541 10.10 29.56 24.80
C ARG A 541 10.56 30.06 23.45
N GLN A 542 10.44 29.23 22.42
CA GLN A 542 10.66 29.59 21.02
C GLN A 542 9.31 29.63 20.30
N THR A 543 8.98 30.77 19.70
CA THR A 543 7.81 30.94 18.83
C THR A 543 8.27 31.27 17.42
N ALA A 544 8.04 30.36 16.46
CA ALA A 544 8.50 30.49 15.08
C ALA A 544 7.32 30.55 14.09
N PHE A 545 7.31 31.54 13.20
CA PHE A 545 6.25 31.77 12.22
C PHE A 545 6.73 32.59 11.01
N VAL A 546 5.97 32.56 9.91
CA VAL A 546 6.25 33.39 8.72
C VAL A 546 5.20 34.49 8.59
N ALA A 547 5.64 35.73 8.36
CA ALA A 547 4.77 36.89 8.22
C ALA A 547 5.05 37.63 6.89
N PRO A 548 3.99 38.11 6.20
CA PRO A 548 4.16 39.07 5.11
C PRO A 548 4.61 40.43 5.65
N LEU A 549 5.56 41.06 4.96
CA LEU A 549 6.10 42.37 5.33
C LEU A 549 5.42 43.50 4.55
N ASP A 550 5.09 43.26 3.28
CA ASP A 550 4.37 44.23 2.46
C ASP A 550 2.87 44.31 2.85
N GLU A 551 2.24 45.43 2.51
CA GLU A 551 0.81 45.64 2.81
C GLU A 551 -0.12 44.84 1.89
N ASN A 552 0.27 44.68 0.62
CA ASN A 552 -0.57 44.08 -0.42
C ASN A 552 0.07 42.80 -0.96
N PRO A 553 -0.74 41.76 -1.25
CA PRO A 553 -0.25 40.56 -1.93
C PRO A 553 0.12 40.86 -3.38
N ILE A 554 0.91 39.97 -3.99
CA ILE A 554 1.19 39.99 -5.42
C ILE A 554 -0.14 39.87 -6.19
N PRO A 555 -0.40 40.71 -7.21
CA PRO A 555 -1.61 40.62 -8.02
C PRO A 555 -1.85 39.21 -8.57
N ASP A 556 -3.12 38.82 -8.66
CA ASP A 556 -3.58 37.51 -9.18
C ASP A 556 -3.10 36.25 -8.42
N SER A 557 -2.37 36.41 -7.32
CA SER A 557 -1.86 35.29 -6.48
C SER A 557 -2.91 34.67 -5.54
N ASN A 558 -4.19 35.07 -5.63
CA ASN A 558 -5.26 34.73 -4.70
C ASN A 558 -5.01 35.19 -3.24
N GLY A 559 -4.18 36.23 -3.06
CA GLY A 559 -3.79 36.70 -1.73
C GLY A 559 -2.79 35.81 -1.00
N TRP A 560 -2.24 34.79 -1.68
CA TRP A 560 -1.33 33.83 -1.07
C TRP A 560 0.11 34.33 -0.99
N LEU A 561 0.56 35.09 -2.00
CA LEU A 561 1.97 35.43 -2.17
C LEU A 561 2.22 36.92 -1.94
N TYR A 562 3.38 37.22 -1.37
CA TYR A 562 3.85 38.57 -1.08
C TYR A 562 5.30 38.68 -1.56
N GLU A 563 5.71 39.84 -2.08
CA GLU A 563 7.10 40.06 -2.54
C GLU A 563 8.08 39.82 -1.38
N ARG A 564 7.83 40.43 -0.23
CA ARG A 564 8.62 40.31 0.99
C ARG A 564 7.85 39.59 2.08
N ALA A 565 8.43 38.48 2.52
CA ALA A 565 8.03 37.75 3.73
C ALA A 565 9.29 37.37 4.51
N ALA A 566 9.16 37.16 5.82
CA ALA A 566 10.27 36.69 6.65
C ALA A 566 9.78 35.68 7.69
N CYS A 567 10.66 34.76 8.05
CA CYS A 567 10.47 33.89 9.21
C CYS A 567 10.94 34.63 10.47
N PHE A 568 10.03 34.79 11.42
CA PHE A 568 10.28 35.39 12.73
C PHE A 568 10.39 34.27 13.76
N VAL A 569 11.44 34.34 14.57
CA VAL A 569 11.65 33.43 15.70
C VAL A 569 11.88 34.25 16.96
N LEU A 570 10.88 34.25 17.83
CA LEU A 570 10.92 34.91 19.13
C LEU A 570 11.38 33.90 20.18
N ILE A 571 12.51 34.18 20.83
CA ILE A 571 13.01 33.40 21.96
C ILE A 571 12.81 34.20 23.24
N GLU A 572 12.06 33.67 24.18
CA GLU A 572 11.81 34.27 25.49
C GLU A 572 12.44 33.43 26.60
N ALA A 573 13.19 34.06 27.49
CA ALA A 573 13.71 33.46 28.71
C ALA A 573 13.01 34.06 29.93
N GLU A 574 12.18 33.27 30.61
CA GLU A 574 11.40 33.65 31.78
C GLU A 574 11.97 32.99 33.04
N ASN A 575 12.12 33.76 34.12
CA ASN A 575 12.52 33.21 35.41
C ASN A 575 11.28 32.95 36.28
N THR A 576 10.92 31.68 36.40
CA THR A 576 9.81 31.20 37.24
C THR A 576 10.23 30.87 38.67
N GLY A 577 11.51 31.03 39.00
CA GLY A 577 12.05 30.83 40.34
C GLY A 577 11.84 32.03 41.28
N SER A 578 12.24 31.87 42.55
CA SER A 578 12.11 32.88 43.60
C SER A 578 13.32 33.83 43.72
N HIS A 579 14.38 33.62 42.95
CA HIS A 579 15.62 34.41 42.99
C HIS A 579 16.08 34.80 41.58
N PRO A 580 16.80 35.93 41.39
CA PRO A 580 17.37 36.28 40.09
C PRO A 580 18.19 35.13 39.53
N ASN A 581 18.07 34.88 38.23
CA ASN A 581 18.74 33.80 37.53
C ASN A 581 19.34 34.28 36.22
N THR A 582 20.33 33.59 35.68
CA THR A 582 21.03 33.99 34.46
C THR A 582 20.53 33.17 33.28
N ALA A 583 19.90 33.82 32.31
CA ALA A 583 19.56 33.19 31.05
C ALA A 583 20.80 33.13 30.14
N GLN A 584 21.13 31.94 29.65
CA GLN A 584 22.14 31.73 28.61
C GLN A 584 21.48 31.17 27.34
N LEU A 585 21.92 31.64 26.17
CA LEU A 585 21.46 31.19 24.87
C LEU A 585 22.61 31.21 23.86
N GLY A 586 22.91 30.09 23.22
CA GLY A 586 23.77 30.04 22.04
C GLY A 586 22.95 29.93 20.76
N LEU A 587 23.43 30.49 19.66
CA LEU A 587 22.93 30.25 18.30
C LEU A 587 24.10 29.70 17.48
N LEU A 588 24.11 28.39 17.23
CA LEU A 588 25.07 27.75 16.33
C LEU A 588 24.56 27.83 14.91
N VAL A 589 25.43 28.19 13.97
CA VAL A 589 25.05 28.39 12.57
C VAL A 589 25.87 27.46 11.67
N LYS A 590 25.21 26.82 10.71
CA LYS A 590 25.84 25.98 9.68
C LYS A 590 25.25 26.32 8.29
N PRO A 591 26.04 26.34 7.21
CA PRO A 591 27.51 26.32 7.20
C PRO A 591 28.10 27.51 7.97
N GLU A 592 29.43 27.56 8.10
CA GLU A 592 30.07 28.58 8.92
C GLU A 592 29.76 30.00 8.41
N PRO A 593 29.18 30.88 9.25
CA PRO A 593 28.69 32.18 8.82
C PRO A 593 29.75 33.28 8.87
N GLN A 594 29.47 34.37 8.14
CA GLN A 594 30.03 35.68 8.44
C GLN A 594 29.10 36.40 9.42
N ILE A 595 29.59 36.68 10.64
CA ILE A 595 28.82 37.39 11.67
C ILE A 595 29.32 38.83 11.78
N GLN A 596 28.43 39.78 11.52
CA GLN A 596 28.73 41.22 11.61
C GLN A 596 27.90 41.85 12.73
N PRO A 597 28.50 42.53 13.72
CA PRO A 597 27.76 43.25 14.74
C PRO A 597 27.03 44.47 14.14
N LEU A 598 25.80 44.70 14.58
CA LEU A 598 24.98 45.86 14.22
C LEU A 598 24.85 46.81 15.43
N ALA A 599 24.32 48.01 15.21
CA ALA A 599 24.02 48.97 16.29
C ALA A 599 23.10 48.37 17.37
N SER A 600 22.21 47.47 16.99
CA SER A 600 21.41 46.64 17.89
C SER A 600 21.38 45.20 17.37
N GLY A 601 22.29 44.36 17.87
CA GLY A 601 22.33 42.92 17.57
C GLY A 601 23.37 42.50 16.54
N PHE A 602 23.05 41.49 15.74
CA PHE A 602 23.99 40.84 14.81
C PHE A 602 23.34 40.52 13.47
N GLN A 603 24.12 40.59 12.40
CA GLN A 603 23.80 40.09 11.08
C GLN A 603 24.58 38.80 10.82
N ILE A 604 23.89 37.79 10.31
CA ILE A 604 24.44 36.52 9.87
C ILE A 604 24.35 36.47 8.34
N GLY A 605 25.48 36.35 7.66
CA GLY A 605 25.54 36.28 6.20
C GLY A 605 26.46 35.19 5.67
N HIS A 606 26.31 34.86 4.39
CA HIS A 606 27.19 33.95 3.65
C HIS A 606 27.55 34.60 2.30
N GLY A 607 28.81 34.99 2.13
CA GLY A 607 29.21 35.77 0.96
C GLY A 607 28.58 37.17 0.97
N GLN A 608 27.81 37.50 -0.07
CA GLN A 608 27.15 38.82 -0.20
C GLN A 608 25.70 38.83 0.31
N THR A 609 25.15 37.69 0.73
CA THR A 609 23.74 37.57 1.12
C THR A 609 23.58 37.55 2.63
N VAL A 610 22.56 38.25 3.12
CA VAL A 610 22.13 38.22 4.52
C VAL A 610 21.18 37.04 4.70
N SER A 611 21.57 36.11 5.56
CA SER A 611 20.80 34.91 5.86
C SER A 611 19.85 35.11 7.04
N ALA A 612 20.27 35.90 8.04
CA ALA A 612 19.46 36.21 9.21
C ALA A 612 19.91 37.47 9.96
N ILE A 613 19.00 38.07 10.73
CA ILE A 613 19.26 39.18 11.64
C ILE A 613 18.82 38.77 13.05
N VAL A 614 19.67 39.00 14.05
CA VAL A 614 19.41 38.72 15.46
C VAL A 614 19.36 40.04 16.24
N GLN A 615 18.25 40.32 16.92
CA GLN A 615 18.01 41.56 17.65
C GLN A 615 17.53 41.27 19.08
N PRO A 616 18.28 41.69 20.12
CA PRO A 616 17.77 41.77 21.49
C PRO A 616 16.59 42.73 21.59
N ALA A 617 15.55 42.34 22.34
CA ALA A 617 14.49 43.27 22.70
C ALA A 617 14.90 44.06 23.96
N GLY A 618 15.21 45.35 23.79
CA GLY A 618 15.67 46.24 24.87
C GLY A 618 17.09 45.97 25.37
N ASP A 619 17.50 46.62 26.47
CA ASP A 619 18.88 46.64 26.98
C ASP A 619 19.29 45.38 27.77
N GLY A 620 18.70 44.21 27.44
CA GLY A 620 18.76 43.03 28.29
C GLY A 620 19.88 42.03 27.96
N TRP A 621 20.07 41.68 26.69
CA TRP A 621 20.98 40.59 26.30
C TRP A 621 22.36 41.11 25.91
N ALA A 622 23.40 40.63 26.59
CA ALA A 622 24.79 40.80 26.17
C ALA A 622 25.15 39.66 25.21
N GLY A 623 25.45 39.99 23.95
CA GLY A 623 25.81 39.03 22.91
C GLY A 623 27.28 39.13 22.47
N GLU A 624 27.91 37.99 22.21
CA GLU A 624 29.28 37.88 21.69
C GLU A 624 29.31 36.93 20.49
N ALA A 625 29.89 37.37 19.38
CA ALA A 625 30.14 36.52 18.21
C ALA A 625 31.38 35.64 18.46
N GLY A 626 31.29 34.37 18.08
CA GLY A 626 32.39 33.41 18.15
C GLY A 626 32.46 32.54 16.89
N GLU A 627 33.41 31.60 16.90
CA GLU A 627 33.57 30.63 15.80
C GLU A 627 32.28 29.80 15.64
N GLY A 628 31.66 29.88 14.46
CA GLY A 628 30.43 29.16 14.13
C GLY A 628 29.12 29.66 14.76
N GLY A 629 29.07 30.80 15.48
CA GLY A 629 27.81 31.24 16.09
C GLY A 629 27.86 32.46 17.02
N ILE A 630 26.76 32.72 17.73
CA ILE A 630 26.60 33.86 18.67
C ILE A 630 26.17 33.34 20.04
N ARG A 631 26.74 33.87 21.12
CA ARG A 631 26.34 33.54 22.50
C ARG A 631 25.76 34.76 23.19
N PHE A 632 24.65 34.57 23.90
CA PHE A 632 23.95 35.59 24.64
C PHE A 632 23.85 35.21 26.12
N SER A 633 23.97 36.20 27.00
CA SER A 633 23.71 36.05 28.43
C SER A 633 23.01 37.28 29.02
N THR A 634 22.16 37.06 30.03
CA THR A 634 21.48 38.14 30.76
C THR A 634 21.00 37.68 32.13
N SER A 635 20.85 38.61 33.08
CA SER A 635 20.19 38.37 34.36
C SER A 635 18.69 38.63 34.24
N VAL A 636 17.89 37.68 34.71
CA VAL A 636 16.43 37.69 34.68
C VAL A 636 15.90 37.67 36.12
N PRO A 637 15.30 38.76 36.62
CA PRO A 637 14.67 38.79 37.93
C PRO A 637 13.51 37.78 38.07
N PRO A 638 13.13 37.38 39.30
CA PRO A 638 11.96 36.53 39.54
C PRO A 638 10.68 37.10 38.90
N GLY A 639 9.95 36.26 38.14
CA GLY A 639 8.71 36.63 37.45
C GLY A 639 8.91 37.49 36.19
N ASP A 640 10.15 37.84 35.86
CA ASP A 640 10.50 38.68 34.72
C ASP A 640 10.86 37.82 33.49
N LYS A 641 10.85 38.43 32.31
CA LYS A 641 11.29 37.79 31.06
C LYS A 641 12.21 38.66 30.21
N ARG A 642 13.02 38.03 29.37
CA ARG A 642 13.87 38.67 28.35
C ARG A 642 13.64 38.03 27.00
N SER A 643 13.64 38.82 25.94
CA SER A 643 13.30 38.34 24.58
C SER A 643 14.43 38.63 23.59
N LEU A 644 14.65 37.69 22.68
CA LEU A 644 15.55 37.79 21.54
C LEU A 644 14.75 37.50 20.28
N LEU A 645 14.86 38.35 19.27
CA LEU A 645 14.23 38.14 17.97
C LEU A 645 15.27 37.70 16.95
N LEU A 646 14.96 36.66 16.21
CA LEU A 646 15.68 36.22 15.02
C LEU A 646 14.76 36.36 13.81
N VAL A 647 15.22 37.03 12.76
CA VAL A 647 14.47 37.26 11.51
C VAL A 647 15.26 36.70 10.34
N LEU A 648 14.67 35.77 9.59
CA LEU A 648 15.25 35.21 8.37
C LEU A 648 14.44 35.73 7.16
N PRO A 649 15.02 36.61 6.32
CA PRO A 649 14.34 37.06 5.11
C PRO A 649 14.09 35.87 4.18
N ALA A 650 12.92 35.83 3.53
CA ALA A 650 12.60 34.78 2.56
C ALA A 650 13.21 35.06 1.16
N TRP A 651 13.61 36.32 0.88
CA TRP A 651 14.26 36.73 -0.38
C TRP A 651 15.79 36.78 -0.24
N GLU A 652 16.49 36.96 -1.36
CA GLU A 652 17.92 37.29 -1.37
C GLU A 652 18.12 38.75 -0.95
N MET A 653 18.52 38.94 0.30
CA MET A 653 18.74 40.26 0.89
C MET A 653 20.23 40.62 0.86
N SER A 654 20.57 41.84 0.42
CA SER A 654 21.94 42.35 0.45
C SER A 654 22.30 42.91 1.83
N ALA A 655 23.60 43.04 2.14
CA ALA A 655 24.08 43.59 3.41
C ALA A 655 23.72 45.07 3.64
N GLU A 656 23.37 45.81 2.58
CA GLU A 656 22.97 47.22 2.65
C GLU A 656 21.45 47.41 2.82
N GLU A 657 20.67 46.36 2.54
CA GLU A 657 19.22 46.41 2.68
C GLU A 657 18.82 46.40 4.17
N VAL A 658 17.72 47.04 4.52
CA VAL A 658 17.17 47.06 5.89
C VAL A 658 15.82 46.37 5.90
N ILE A 659 15.64 45.37 6.78
CA ILE A 659 14.33 44.74 6.97
C ILE A 659 13.38 45.74 7.65
N PRO A 660 12.16 45.96 7.13
CA PRO A 660 11.16 46.79 7.77
C PRO A 660 10.94 46.42 9.25
N THR A 661 11.00 47.41 10.13
CA THR A 661 10.87 47.21 11.59
C THR A 661 9.42 46.87 11.95
N LEU A 662 9.12 45.58 12.11
CA LEU A 662 7.90 45.12 12.77
C LEU A 662 8.27 44.58 14.16
N SER A 663 7.46 44.94 15.16
CA SER A 663 7.56 44.25 16.45
C SER A 663 7.15 42.77 16.26
N PRO A 664 7.68 41.83 17.06
CA PRO A 664 7.26 40.43 16.99
C PRO A 664 5.74 40.24 17.12
N GLN A 665 5.09 41.07 17.96
CA GLN A 665 3.65 41.01 18.18
C GLN A 665 2.86 41.49 16.95
N ASP A 666 3.33 42.54 16.27
CA ASP A 666 2.71 43.02 15.04
C ASP A 666 2.86 41.99 13.92
N ALA A 667 4.04 41.37 13.81
CA ALA A 667 4.31 40.30 12.85
C ALA A 667 3.39 39.09 13.11
N LEU A 668 3.24 38.66 14.36
CA LEU A 668 2.34 37.57 14.73
C LEU A 668 0.87 37.89 14.40
N THR A 669 0.41 39.10 14.73
CA THR A 669 -0.95 39.57 14.42
C THR A 669 -1.19 39.60 12.90
N ARG A 670 -0.17 39.98 12.11
CA ARG A 670 -0.24 39.92 10.64
C ARG A 670 -0.33 38.47 10.15
N THR A 671 0.42 37.54 10.72
CA THR A 671 0.34 36.11 10.38
C THR A 671 -1.04 35.54 10.71
N GLU A 672 -1.62 35.85 11.86
CA GLU A 672 -2.97 35.44 12.24
C GLU A 672 -4.01 35.95 11.23
N ARG A 673 -3.98 37.25 10.91
CA ARG A 673 -4.88 37.85 9.93
C ARG A 673 -4.71 37.24 8.54
N TYR A 674 -3.47 37.00 8.12
CA TYR A 674 -3.15 36.37 6.84
C TYR A 674 -3.80 34.99 6.74
N TRP A 675 -3.57 34.10 7.70
CA TRP A 675 -4.14 32.75 7.67
C TRP A 675 -5.66 32.74 7.82
N GLN A 676 -6.24 33.64 8.60
CA GLN A 676 -7.69 33.83 8.65
C GLN A 676 -8.27 34.23 7.29
N SER A 677 -7.57 35.12 6.56
CA SER A 677 -7.97 35.52 5.20
C SER A 677 -7.87 34.35 4.21
N VAL A 678 -6.76 33.61 4.22
CA VAL A 678 -6.54 32.44 3.36
C VAL A 678 -7.61 31.37 3.59
N MET A 679 -8.04 31.17 4.85
CA MET A 679 -9.04 30.17 5.22
C MET A 679 -10.49 30.66 5.07
N SER A 680 -10.73 31.93 4.70
CA SER A 680 -12.07 32.53 4.74
C SER A 680 -13.05 31.96 3.72
N GLU A 681 -12.56 31.46 2.58
CA GLU A 681 -13.38 30.82 1.54
C GLU A 681 -13.68 29.34 1.84
N ALA A 682 -12.92 28.73 2.77
CA ALA A 682 -13.09 27.34 3.14
C ALA A 682 -14.36 27.12 3.96
N THR A 683 -14.84 25.88 3.96
CA THR A 683 -15.93 25.46 4.83
C THR A 683 -15.55 25.66 6.29
N ARG A 684 -16.36 26.44 7.03
CA ARG A 684 -16.21 26.57 8.48
C ARG A 684 -16.91 25.41 9.17
N ILE A 685 -16.15 24.69 9.98
CA ILE A 685 -16.60 23.52 10.73
C ILE A 685 -16.40 23.81 12.23
N GLU A 686 -17.47 23.67 13.00
CA GLU A 686 -17.46 23.65 14.46
C GLU A 686 -18.15 22.39 14.93
N ILE A 687 -17.43 21.58 15.70
CA ILE A 687 -17.86 20.28 16.21
C ILE A 687 -17.53 20.18 17.71
N PRO A 688 -18.18 19.28 18.46
CA PRO A 688 -17.90 19.05 19.88
C PRO A 688 -16.46 18.68 20.23
N ASP A 689 -15.73 18.09 19.29
CA ASP A 689 -14.36 17.60 19.49
C ASP A 689 -13.34 18.68 19.04
N ALA A 690 -12.81 19.42 20.01
CA ALA A 690 -11.91 20.55 19.75
C ALA A 690 -10.56 20.11 19.15
N ASP A 691 -10.03 18.96 19.57
CA ASP A 691 -8.75 18.45 19.08
C ASP A 691 -8.89 17.99 17.63
N LEU A 692 -9.95 17.26 17.30
CA LEU A 692 -10.24 16.90 15.92
C LEU A 692 -10.48 18.14 15.05
N MET A 693 -11.20 19.15 15.56
CA MET A 693 -11.42 20.40 14.85
C MET A 693 -10.10 21.12 14.52
N ASN A 694 -9.14 21.10 15.45
CA ASN A 694 -7.80 21.65 15.22
C ASN A 694 -7.05 20.85 14.15
N VAL A 695 -7.12 19.52 14.19
CA VAL A 695 -6.52 18.65 13.15
C VAL A 695 -7.12 18.94 11.77
N ILE A 696 -8.45 19.11 11.65
CA ILE A 696 -9.13 19.43 10.38
C ILE A 696 -8.66 20.80 9.82
N ARG A 697 -8.50 21.80 10.68
CA ARG A 697 -8.02 23.13 10.28
C ARG A 697 -6.54 23.10 9.89
N ALA A 698 -5.70 22.50 10.72
CA ALA A 698 -4.27 22.36 10.48
C ALA A 698 -4.00 21.57 9.19
N SER A 699 -4.78 20.51 8.93
CA SER A 699 -4.68 19.70 7.71
C SER A 699 -4.84 20.51 6.42
N GLN A 700 -5.76 21.48 6.38
CA GLN A 700 -5.92 22.38 5.22
C GLN A 700 -4.72 23.32 5.06
N VAL A 701 -4.23 23.86 6.18
CA VAL A 701 -3.01 24.69 6.20
C VAL A 701 -1.80 23.88 5.72
N HIS A 702 -1.66 22.63 6.18
CA HIS A 702 -0.56 21.74 5.82
C HIS A 702 -0.52 21.42 4.32
N CYS A 703 -1.68 21.27 3.66
CA CYS A 703 -1.75 21.17 2.20
C CYS A 703 -1.22 22.45 1.51
N LEU A 704 -1.60 23.63 2.00
CA LEU A 704 -1.15 24.92 1.46
C LEU A 704 0.36 25.15 1.72
N LEU A 705 0.88 24.71 2.87
CA LEU A 705 2.29 24.76 3.20
C LEU A 705 3.11 23.79 2.34
N ALA A 706 2.63 22.56 2.13
CA ALA A 706 3.35 21.60 1.29
C ALA A 706 3.38 22.02 -0.18
N ALA A 707 2.35 22.71 -0.68
CA ALA A 707 2.28 23.14 -2.07
C ALA A 707 3.38 24.13 -2.48
N ARG A 708 3.62 24.20 -3.80
CA ARG A 708 4.49 25.16 -4.49
C ARG A 708 3.72 25.86 -5.60
N ASN A 709 4.26 26.94 -6.14
CA ASN A 709 3.62 27.68 -7.22
C ASN A 709 4.52 27.94 -8.43
N GLU A 710 3.88 28.21 -9.57
CA GLU A 710 4.48 28.70 -10.81
C GLU A 710 3.78 29.99 -11.26
N GLU A 711 4.52 30.87 -11.96
CA GLU A 711 3.99 32.12 -12.49
C GLU A 711 3.21 32.93 -11.43
N ASN A 712 3.85 33.19 -10.28
CA ASN A 712 3.30 33.99 -9.18
C ASN A 712 1.93 33.48 -8.69
N GLY A 713 1.79 32.17 -8.51
CA GLY A 713 0.57 31.57 -8.00
C GLY A 713 -0.43 31.17 -9.08
N LYS A 714 -0.23 31.50 -10.36
CA LYS A 714 -1.18 31.16 -11.43
C LYS A 714 -1.41 29.65 -11.54
N ARG A 715 -0.38 28.83 -11.32
CA ARG A 715 -0.52 27.37 -11.19
C ARG A 715 0.06 26.92 -9.86
N VAL A 716 -0.54 25.89 -9.28
CA VAL A 716 -0.15 25.33 -7.98
C VAL A 716 0.29 23.88 -8.15
N ALA A 717 1.54 23.58 -7.80
CA ALA A 717 1.99 22.21 -7.65
C ALA A 717 1.53 21.70 -6.27
N ALA A 718 0.49 20.86 -6.25
CA ALA A 718 0.02 20.20 -5.04
C ALA A 718 0.97 19.05 -4.66
N TRP A 719 2.05 19.39 -3.95
CA TRP A 719 3.01 18.39 -3.45
C TRP A 719 2.34 17.45 -2.46
N ILE A 720 2.77 16.19 -2.48
CA ILE A 720 2.18 15.10 -1.70
C ILE A 720 2.86 14.88 -0.35
N ALA A 721 3.96 15.61 -0.09
CA ALA A 721 4.52 15.80 1.23
C ALA A 721 5.30 17.13 1.33
N SER A 722 5.65 17.55 2.55
CA SER A 722 6.43 18.78 2.75
C SER A 722 7.91 18.66 2.35
N MET A 723 8.46 17.45 2.27
CA MET A 723 9.88 17.22 2.00
C MET A 723 10.15 16.63 0.61
N ALA A 724 10.30 15.30 0.52
CA ALA A 724 10.35 14.55 -0.71
C ALA A 724 8.96 14.45 -1.35
N TYR A 725 8.93 13.95 -2.58
CA TYR A 725 7.73 13.71 -3.37
C TYR A 725 6.99 15.01 -3.74
N GLY A 726 7.28 15.47 -4.97
CA GLY A 726 6.58 16.60 -5.58
C GLY A 726 5.12 16.28 -5.91
N PRO A 727 4.54 16.95 -6.92
CA PRO A 727 3.14 16.74 -7.31
C PRO A 727 2.97 15.48 -8.17
N LEU A 728 3.20 14.29 -7.60
CA LEU A 728 3.07 13.02 -8.35
C LEU A 728 1.64 12.85 -8.83
N GLU A 729 1.44 12.56 -10.12
CA GLU A 729 0.12 12.39 -10.72
C GLU A 729 -0.69 11.27 -10.05
N SER A 730 -0.01 10.26 -9.50
CA SER A 730 -0.63 9.11 -8.84
C SER A 730 -1.15 9.40 -7.42
N GLU A 731 -0.89 10.57 -6.85
CA GLU A 731 -1.19 10.85 -5.44
C GLU A 731 -1.70 12.28 -5.19
N ALA A 732 -1.22 13.27 -5.95
CA ALA A 732 -1.55 14.69 -5.78
C ALA A 732 -3.05 14.99 -5.93
N HIS A 733 -3.82 14.09 -6.53
CA HIS A 733 -5.26 14.25 -6.65
C HIS A 733 -6.02 14.05 -5.35
N SER A 734 -5.45 13.36 -4.35
CA SER A 734 -6.06 13.28 -3.02
C SER A 734 -6.07 14.63 -2.27
N PRO A 735 -4.97 15.41 -2.12
CA PRO A 735 -5.05 16.73 -1.52
C PRO A 735 -5.85 17.71 -2.36
N ILE A 736 -5.78 17.66 -3.70
CA ILE A 736 -6.61 18.52 -4.56
C ILE A 736 -8.11 18.28 -4.30
N ARG A 737 -8.53 17.01 -4.29
CA ARG A 737 -9.94 16.63 -4.05
C ARG A 737 -10.38 16.97 -2.63
N GLY A 738 -9.57 16.64 -1.62
CA GLY A 738 -9.89 16.93 -0.21
C GLY A 738 -10.04 18.43 0.06
N MET A 739 -9.13 19.24 -0.48
CA MET A 739 -9.18 20.71 -0.37
C MET A 739 -10.40 21.30 -1.10
N LEU A 740 -10.71 20.82 -2.32
CA LEU A 740 -11.90 21.22 -3.07
C LEU A 740 -13.20 20.95 -2.28
N LEU A 741 -13.31 19.76 -1.69
CA LEU A 741 -14.49 19.32 -0.93
C LEU A 741 -14.73 20.13 0.34
N LEU A 742 -13.71 20.84 0.83
CA LEU A 742 -13.81 21.80 1.93
C LEU A 742 -13.73 23.26 1.46
N GLY A 743 -14.01 23.53 0.19
CA GLY A 743 -14.23 24.89 -0.31
C GLY A 743 -13.01 25.61 -0.88
N HIS A 744 -11.82 24.99 -0.92
CA HIS A 744 -10.61 25.60 -1.52
C HIS A 744 -10.62 25.51 -3.05
N ARG A 745 -11.59 26.20 -3.68
CA ARG A 745 -11.85 26.14 -5.13
C ARG A 745 -10.67 26.62 -5.96
N GLU A 746 -10.06 27.74 -5.57
CA GLU A 746 -8.92 28.32 -6.29
C GLU A 746 -7.66 27.45 -6.21
N PHE A 747 -7.41 26.84 -5.05
CA PHE A 747 -6.31 25.87 -4.90
C PHE A 747 -6.52 24.70 -5.87
N ALA A 748 -7.71 24.11 -5.88
CA ALA A 748 -8.02 22.97 -6.73
C ALA A 748 -7.94 23.31 -8.22
N ARG A 749 -8.51 24.44 -8.66
CA ARG A 749 -8.47 24.91 -10.05
C ARG A 749 -7.03 25.08 -10.54
N ARG A 750 -6.22 25.85 -9.80
CA ARG A 750 -4.82 26.14 -10.16
C ARG A 750 -3.93 24.90 -10.11
N ALA A 751 -4.27 23.92 -9.26
CA ALA A 751 -3.60 22.63 -9.22
C ALA A 751 -3.99 21.71 -10.38
N LEU A 752 -5.25 21.74 -10.83
CA LEU A 752 -5.65 21.04 -12.05
C LEU A 752 -4.97 21.66 -13.29
N GLU A 753 -4.89 22.98 -13.36
CA GLU A 753 -4.18 23.71 -14.41
C GLU A 753 -2.68 23.36 -14.48
N PHE A 754 -2.04 23.12 -13.32
CA PHE A 754 -0.66 22.64 -13.26
C PHE A 754 -0.46 21.34 -14.05
N PHE A 755 -1.40 20.39 -13.92
CA PHE A 755 -1.35 19.10 -14.61
C PHE A 755 -1.80 19.19 -16.07
N VAL A 756 -2.85 19.94 -16.38
CA VAL A 756 -3.31 20.16 -17.78
C VAL A 756 -2.19 20.77 -18.62
N HIS A 757 -1.45 21.73 -18.06
CA HIS A 757 -0.29 22.35 -18.72
C HIS A 757 0.84 21.34 -19.05
N ARG A 758 0.82 20.16 -18.43
CA ARG A 758 1.84 19.10 -18.56
C ARG A 758 1.34 17.87 -19.32
N TYR A 759 0.17 17.94 -19.95
CA TYR A 759 -0.26 16.86 -20.82
C TYR A 759 0.73 16.64 -21.94
N HIS A 760 1.13 15.38 -22.10
CA HIS A 760 1.96 14.96 -23.21
C HIS A 760 1.15 15.08 -24.52
N PRO A 761 1.75 15.52 -25.64
CA PRO A 761 1.06 15.65 -26.92
C PRO A 761 0.34 14.39 -27.41
N ALA A 762 0.85 13.21 -27.02
CA ALA A 762 0.23 11.92 -27.34
C ALA A 762 -1.12 11.65 -26.60
N GLY A 763 -1.45 12.46 -25.59
CA GLY A 763 -2.72 12.39 -24.85
C GLY A 763 -2.64 11.67 -23.50
N TYR A 764 -1.55 11.79 -22.76
CA TYR A 764 -1.46 11.24 -21.39
C TYR A 764 -0.75 12.20 -20.45
N LEU A 765 -0.77 11.90 -19.15
CA LEU A 765 -0.11 12.68 -18.10
C LEU A 765 0.96 11.83 -17.41
N THR A 766 2.13 12.44 -17.19
CA THR A 766 3.16 11.93 -16.28
C THR A 766 4.00 13.08 -15.73
N THR A 767 4.40 12.99 -14.47
CA THR A 767 5.40 13.88 -13.83
C THR A 767 6.74 13.17 -13.64
N GLY A 768 6.94 12.02 -14.29
CA GLY A 768 8.15 11.22 -14.21
C GLY A 768 8.05 9.97 -13.32
N TYR A 769 6.85 9.62 -12.83
CA TYR A 769 6.65 8.47 -11.96
C TYR A 769 5.88 7.32 -12.62
N THR A 770 4.64 7.53 -13.06
CA THR A 770 3.81 6.53 -13.76
C THR A 770 2.88 7.18 -14.79
N LEU A 771 2.09 6.37 -15.51
CA LEU A 771 0.93 6.83 -16.29
C LEU A 771 -0.40 6.75 -15.53
N MET A 772 -0.42 6.08 -14.37
CA MET A 772 -1.61 5.77 -13.57
C MET A 772 -2.42 7.03 -13.23
N GLY A 773 -1.73 8.12 -12.86
CA GLY A 773 -2.39 9.36 -12.46
C GLY A 773 -3.19 10.04 -13.56
N THR A 774 -3.04 9.65 -14.83
CA THR A 774 -3.84 10.19 -15.93
C THR A 774 -5.35 9.98 -15.69
N GLY A 775 -5.77 8.77 -15.28
CA GLY A 775 -7.17 8.49 -15.00
C GLY A 775 -7.69 9.22 -13.76
N TRP A 776 -6.89 9.25 -12.70
CA TRP A 776 -7.25 9.93 -11.46
C TRP A 776 -7.36 11.44 -11.65
N HIS A 777 -6.44 12.05 -12.42
CA HIS A 777 -6.50 13.46 -12.78
C HIS A 777 -7.83 13.83 -13.46
N LEU A 778 -8.24 13.07 -14.47
CA LEU A 778 -9.50 13.30 -15.19
C LEU A 778 -10.72 13.14 -14.26
N TRP A 779 -10.66 12.22 -13.30
CA TRP A 779 -11.73 12.05 -12.31
C TRP A 779 -11.85 13.31 -11.45
N THR A 780 -10.75 13.75 -10.84
CA THR A 780 -10.75 14.97 -10.00
C THR A 780 -11.15 16.21 -10.80
N LEU A 781 -10.74 16.31 -12.08
CA LEU A 781 -11.15 17.39 -12.97
C LEU A 781 -12.65 17.39 -13.23
N GLY A 782 -13.24 16.24 -13.56
CA GLY A 782 -14.67 16.14 -13.80
C GLY A 782 -15.50 16.40 -12.53
N GLU A 783 -15.01 15.98 -11.36
CA GLU A 783 -15.63 16.35 -10.07
C GLU A 783 -15.52 17.85 -9.77
N TYR A 784 -14.40 18.49 -10.08
CA TYR A 784 -14.26 19.94 -9.98
C TYR A 784 -15.34 20.66 -10.80
N VAL A 785 -15.55 20.26 -12.05
CA VAL A 785 -16.61 20.86 -12.90
C VAL A 785 -17.99 20.59 -12.30
N ALA A 786 -18.25 19.37 -11.84
CA ALA A 786 -19.56 19.01 -11.27
C ALA A 786 -19.89 19.81 -9.99
N LEU A 787 -18.89 20.06 -9.13
CA LEU A 787 -19.06 20.80 -7.88
C LEU A 787 -19.11 22.33 -8.10
N THR A 788 -18.29 22.87 -9.00
CA THR A 788 -18.15 24.32 -9.19
C THR A 788 -19.03 24.89 -10.29
N ARG A 789 -19.51 24.04 -11.21
CA ARG A 789 -20.24 24.42 -12.43
C ARG A 789 -19.49 25.41 -13.32
N ASP A 790 -18.16 25.42 -13.25
CA ASP A 790 -17.27 26.33 -13.99
C ASP A 790 -17.09 25.89 -15.46
N SER A 791 -18.16 26.06 -16.23
CA SER A 791 -18.16 25.78 -17.67
C SER A 791 -17.23 26.69 -18.47
N GLY A 792 -16.93 27.89 -17.96
CA GLY A 792 -16.02 28.84 -18.58
C GLY A 792 -14.59 28.30 -18.59
N TRP A 793 -14.11 27.86 -17.43
CA TRP A 793 -12.81 27.21 -17.30
C TRP A 793 -12.72 25.92 -18.11
N LEU A 794 -13.74 25.05 -18.02
CA LEU A 794 -13.72 23.78 -18.76
C LEU A 794 -13.54 24.00 -20.26
N ARG A 795 -14.24 24.97 -20.86
CA ARG A 795 -14.10 25.28 -22.30
C ARG A 795 -12.68 25.68 -22.69
N GLN A 796 -11.91 26.31 -21.79
CA GLN A 796 -10.52 26.69 -22.05
C GLN A 796 -9.59 25.48 -22.12
N VAL A 797 -9.83 24.47 -21.28
CA VAL A 797 -8.98 23.26 -21.20
C VAL A 797 -9.52 22.09 -22.03
N ALA A 798 -10.76 22.17 -22.52
CA ALA A 798 -11.48 21.08 -23.17
C ALA A 798 -10.70 20.36 -24.29
N PRO A 799 -10.00 21.03 -25.22
CA PRO A 799 -9.27 20.34 -26.28
C PRO A 799 -8.17 19.41 -25.74
N ALA A 800 -7.46 19.84 -24.69
CA ALA A 800 -6.42 19.04 -24.06
C ALA A 800 -7.02 17.84 -23.31
N VAL A 801 -8.11 18.06 -22.57
CA VAL A 801 -8.83 17.03 -21.80
C VAL A 801 -9.47 15.99 -22.71
N GLU A 802 -10.07 16.40 -23.82
CA GLU A 802 -10.66 15.50 -24.81
C GLU A 802 -9.59 14.60 -25.44
N ASN A 803 -8.41 15.14 -25.79
CA ASN A 803 -7.31 14.35 -26.34
C ASN A 803 -6.87 13.24 -25.37
N VAL A 804 -6.83 13.51 -24.06
CA VAL A 804 -6.53 12.49 -23.04
C VAL A 804 -7.63 11.44 -22.93
N CYS A 805 -8.90 11.85 -22.97
CA CYS A 805 -10.02 10.90 -23.02
C CYS A 805 -9.92 9.96 -24.23
N ARG A 806 -9.58 10.50 -25.41
CA ARG A 806 -9.39 9.71 -26.64
C ARG A 806 -8.17 8.81 -26.58
N TRP A 807 -7.09 9.22 -25.90
CA TRP A 807 -5.95 8.35 -25.69
C TRP A 807 -6.32 7.10 -24.87
N ILE A 808 -7.12 7.23 -23.81
CA ILE A 808 -7.63 6.08 -23.05
C ILE A 808 -8.38 5.12 -23.98
N VAL A 809 -9.24 5.63 -24.87
CA VAL A 809 -9.97 4.81 -25.86
C VAL A 809 -8.98 4.08 -26.79
N ARG A 810 -8.01 4.79 -27.37
CA ARG A 810 -6.97 4.18 -28.24
C ARG A 810 -6.13 3.12 -27.52
N GLN A 811 -5.80 3.34 -26.24
CA GLN A 811 -5.06 2.35 -25.46
C GLN A 811 -5.87 1.07 -25.26
N ARG A 812 -7.18 1.18 -24.99
CA ARG A 812 -8.09 0.03 -24.85
C ARG A 812 -8.21 -0.76 -26.15
N GLU A 813 -8.26 -0.10 -27.30
CA GLU A 813 -8.34 -0.78 -28.61
C GLU A 813 -7.19 -1.78 -28.80
N LYS A 814 -6.00 -1.50 -28.25
CA LYS A 814 -4.83 -2.38 -28.37
C LYS A 814 -5.01 -3.74 -27.71
N THR A 815 -5.89 -3.86 -26.70
CA THR A 815 -6.17 -5.13 -26.01
C THR A 815 -7.40 -5.85 -26.56
N MET A 816 -8.13 -5.27 -27.51
CA MET A 816 -9.38 -5.82 -28.05
C MET A 816 -9.15 -6.98 -29.05
N GLN A 817 -8.36 -7.97 -28.65
CA GLN A 817 -8.11 -9.18 -29.43
C GLN A 817 -9.04 -10.34 -29.02
N ARG A 818 -9.36 -11.19 -29.98
CA ARG A 818 -10.08 -12.44 -29.72
C ARG A 818 -9.10 -13.61 -29.78
N ALA A 819 -9.29 -14.57 -28.89
CA ALA A 819 -8.58 -15.83 -28.94
C ALA A 819 -8.98 -16.63 -30.20
N PRO A 820 -8.22 -17.67 -30.60
CA PRO A 820 -8.50 -18.43 -31.82
C PRO A 820 -9.86 -19.15 -31.82
N ASP A 821 -10.48 -19.34 -30.66
CA ASP A 821 -11.85 -19.87 -30.50
C ASP A 821 -12.95 -18.80 -30.69
N GLY A 822 -12.56 -17.54 -30.93
CA GLY A 822 -13.45 -16.40 -31.12
C GLY A 822 -13.85 -15.67 -29.84
N GLU A 823 -13.50 -16.20 -28.66
CA GLU A 823 -13.82 -15.55 -27.39
C GLU A 823 -12.89 -14.35 -27.13
N PRO A 824 -13.36 -13.27 -26.48
CA PRO A 824 -12.48 -12.17 -26.09
C PRO A 824 -11.38 -12.67 -25.12
N VAL A 825 -10.14 -12.23 -25.31
CA VAL A 825 -9.06 -12.53 -24.36
C VAL A 825 -9.41 -12.00 -22.94
N PRO A 826 -8.84 -12.56 -21.86
CA PRO A 826 -9.15 -12.11 -20.49
C PRO A 826 -9.06 -10.59 -20.30
N GLU A 827 -8.06 -9.95 -20.91
CA GLU A 827 -7.75 -8.53 -20.87
C GLU A 827 -8.49 -7.67 -21.90
N TYR A 828 -9.38 -8.24 -22.72
CA TYR A 828 -10.10 -7.53 -23.77
C TYR A 828 -10.80 -6.26 -23.26
N GLY A 829 -10.50 -5.13 -23.90
CA GLY A 829 -11.11 -3.83 -23.62
C GLY A 829 -10.55 -3.11 -22.38
N LEU A 830 -9.51 -3.67 -21.76
CA LEU A 830 -8.75 -3.03 -20.68
C LEU A 830 -7.63 -2.13 -21.22
N MET A 831 -7.08 -1.26 -20.38
CA MET A 831 -5.82 -0.59 -20.67
C MET A 831 -4.69 -1.62 -20.81
N PRO A 832 -3.63 -1.35 -21.60
CA PRO A 832 -2.43 -2.16 -21.63
C PRO A 832 -1.84 -2.40 -20.24
N PRO A 833 -1.05 -3.46 -20.04
CA PRO A 833 -0.47 -3.74 -18.74
C PRO A 833 0.49 -2.59 -18.37
N GLY A 834 0.51 -2.23 -17.09
CA GLY A 834 1.32 -1.11 -16.62
C GLY A 834 1.68 -1.25 -15.15
N VAL A 835 2.47 -0.31 -14.67
CA VAL A 835 2.89 -0.24 -13.26
C VAL A 835 1.83 0.48 -12.43
N MET A 836 1.56 -0.05 -11.24
CA MET A 836 0.71 0.59 -10.25
C MET A 836 1.57 0.95 -9.03
N ALA A 837 1.72 2.25 -8.74
CA ALA A 837 2.55 2.76 -7.64
C ALA A 837 3.98 2.17 -7.63
N ASP A 838 4.57 1.86 -6.47
CA ASP A 838 6.01 1.56 -6.36
C ASP A 838 6.45 0.28 -7.06
N TRP A 839 5.64 -0.78 -6.99
CA TRP A 839 5.99 -2.10 -7.49
C TRP A 839 6.05 -2.12 -9.03
N ASN A 840 7.25 -2.30 -9.56
CA ASN A 840 7.55 -2.22 -10.99
C ASN A 840 6.93 -3.34 -11.86
N ALA A 841 6.16 -4.28 -11.28
CA ALA A 841 5.57 -5.38 -12.04
C ALA A 841 4.39 -4.92 -12.91
N TYR A 842 4.51 -5.13 -14.21
CA TYR A 842 3.45 -4.84 -15.16
C TYR A 842 2.34 -5.87 -15.06
N ALA A 843 1.11 -5.38 -14.92
CA ALA A 843 -0.08 -6.22 -14.94
C ALA A 843 -1.32 -5.42 -15.36
N TYR A 844 -2.40 -6.16 -15.62
CA TYR A 844 -3.75 -5.61 -15.78
C TYR A 844 -4.41 -5.44 -14.41
N TYR A 845 -3.97 -4.44 -13.65
CA TYR A 845 -4.53 -4.15 -12.33
C TYR A 845 -5.97 -3.61 -12.44
N PHE A 846 -6.88 -4.15 -11.63
CA PHE A 846 -8.27 -3.72 -11.64
C PHE A 846 -8.43 -2.29 -11.10
N ALA A 847 -7.74 -1.94 -10.02
CA ALA A 847 -7.78 -0.60 -9.45
C ALA A 847 -7.32 0.47 -10.46
N LEU A 848 -6.22 0.20 -11.19
CA LEU A 848 -5.70 1.07 -12.25
C LEU A 848 -6.72 1.26 -13.38
N ASN A 849 -7.28 0.17 -13.91
CA ASN A 849 -8.30 0.25 -14.96
C ASN A 849 -9.54 1.02 -14.51
N GLY A 850 -9.95 0.84 -13.25
CA GLY A 850 -11.08 1.59 -12.69
C GLY A 850 -10.79 3.08 -12.51
N TYR A 851 -9.55 3.50 -12.21
CA TYR A 851 -9.18 4.93 -12.25
C TYR A 851 -9.30 5.52 -13.66
N TYR A 852 -8.84 4.82 -14.70
CA TYR A 852 -9.05 5.26 -16.09
C TYR A 852 -10.54 5.30 -16.47
N CYS A 853 -11.32 4.32 -16.03
CA CYS A 853 -12.77 4.27 -16.28
C CYS A 853 -13.51 5.42 -15.59
N ALA A 854 -13.23 5.67 -14.31
CA ALA A 854 -13.81 6.79 -13.56
C ALA A 854 -13.40 8.13 -14.17
N GLY A 855 -12.11 8.30 -14.51
CA GLY A 855 -11.60 9.49 -15.18
C GLY A 855 -12.30 9.76 -16.51
N LEU A 856 -12.38 8.75 -17.37
CA LEU A 856 -13.10 8.84 -18.64
C LEU A 856 -14.57 9.18 -18.42
N TYR A 857 -15.26 8.54 -17.46
CA TYR A 857 -16.66 8.82 -17.16
C TYR A 857 -16.89 10.28 -16.74
N HIS A 858 -16.14 10.76 -15.74
CA HIS A 858 -16.34 12.09 -15.17
C HIS A 858 -15.95 13.20 -16.16
N ALA A 859 -14.81 13.08 -16.83
CA ALA A 859 -14.37 14.07 -17.83
C ALA A 859 -15.27 14.05 -19.08
N ALA A 860 -15.63 12.87 -19.60
CA ALA A 860 -16.51 12.78 -20.77
C ALA A 860 -17.89 13.38 -20.51
N ARG A 861 -18.48 13.13 -19.33
CA ARG A 861 -19.74 13.76 -18.94
C ARG A 861 -19.61 15.27 -18.85
N ALA A 862 -18.56 15.78 -18.20
CA ALA A 862 -18.34 17.22 -18.10
C ALA A 862 -18.22 17.88 -19.49
N LEU A 863 -17.48 17.26 -20.42
CA LEU A 863 -17.36 17.74 -21.80
C LEU A 863 -18.69 17.68 -22.56
N ALA A 864 -19.43 16.58 -22.44
CA ALA A 864 -20.72 16.41 -23.11
C ALA A 864 -21.78 17.40 -22.58
N ASP A 865 -21.89 17.55 -21.26
CA ASP A 865 -22.82 18.47 -20.61
C ASP A 865 -22.50 19.94 -20.95
N ALA A 866 -21.22 20.26 -21.25
CA ALA A 866 -20.78 21.57 -21.71
C ALA A 866 -20.98 21.82 -23.22
N GLY A 867 -21.42 20.82 -23.98
CA GLY A 867 -21.66 20.90 -25.42
C GLY A 867 -20.38 20.95 -26.26
N ILE A 868 -19.29 20.32 -25.81
CA ILE A 868 -18.02 20.25 -26.56
C ILE A 868 -18.18 19.30 -27.76
N ALA A 869 -17.92 19.80 -28.97
CA ALA A 869 -18.08 19.04 -30.20
C ALA A 869 -17.19 17.79 -30.23
N GLY A 870 -17.76 16.64 -30.60
CA GLY A 870 -17.05 15.36 -30.65
C GLY A 870 -16.92 14.64 -29.29
N ALA A 871 -17.46 15.17 -28.20
CA ALA A 871 -17.41 14.48 -26.89
C ALA A 871 -18.62 13.54 -26.65
N GLU A 872 -19.61 13.52 -27.54
CA GLU A 872 -20.92 12.87 -27.35
C GLU A 872 -20.84 11.34 -27.21
N GLU A 873 -19.86 10.71 -27.85
CA GLU A 873 -19.65 9.26 -27.82
C GLU A 873 -18.84 8.79 -26.59
N LEU A 874 -18.05 9.68 -25.98
CA LEU A 874 -17.14 9.33 -24.89
C LEU A 874 -17.85 8.77 -23.64
N PRO A 875 -19.04 9.27 -23.22
CA PRO A 875 -19.80 8.65 -22.15
C PRO A 875 -20.15 7.18 -22.43
N GLN A 876 -20.47 6.82 -23.68
CA GLN A 876 -20.77 5.43 -24.04
C GLN A 876 -19.52 4.54 -23.99
N GLU A 877 -18.35 5.08 -24.35
CA GLU A 877 -17.07 4.38 -24.19
C GLU A 877 -16.76 4.07 -22.73
N SER A 878 -17.02 5.00 -21.81
CA SER A 878 -16.84 4.73 -20.36
C SER A 878 -17.73 3.58 -19.87
N GLN A 879 -18.96 3.47 -20.39
CA GLN A 879 -19.87 2.36 -20.05
C GLN A 879 -19.42 1.03 -20.66
N ARG A 880 -18.86 1.04 -21.88
CA ARG A 880 -18.19 -0.14 -22.46
C ARG A 880 -17.04 -0.59 -21.59
N PHE A 881 -16.17 0.34 -21.20
CA PHE A 881 -15.01 0.05 -20.37
C PHE A 881 -15.39 -0.56 -19.01
N ARG A 882 -16.40 0.00 -18.34
CA ARG A 882 -16.94 -0.57 -17.10
C ARG A 882 -17.38 -2.03 -17.25
N ARG A 883 -18.04 -2.37 -18.36
CA ARG A 883 -18.46 -3.76 -18.65
C ARG A 883 -17.26 -4.68 -18.88
N ASP A 884 -16.26 -4.22 -19.60
CA ASP A 884 -15.03 -4.98 -19.86
C ASP A 884 -14.26 -5.28 -18.56
N ILE A 885 -14.16 -4.31 -17.65
CA ILE A 885 -13.56 -4.48 -16.33
C ILE A 885 -14.32 -5.53 -15.51
N LEU A 886 -15.66 -5.42 -15.44
CA LEU A 886 -16.48 -6.38 -14.68
C LEU A 886 -16.40 -7.80 -15.25
N ARG A 887 -16.34 -7.95 -16.58
CA ARG A 887 -16.12 -9.25 -17.24
C ARG A 887 -14.79 -9.86 -16.80
N ALA A 888 -13.70 -9.10 -16.93
CA ALA A 888 -12.35 -9.57 -16.58
C ALA A 888 -12.23 -9.89 -15.08
N TYR A 889 -12.78 -9.04 -14.21
CA TYR A 889 -12.81 -9.27 -12.76
C TYR A 889 -13.54 -10.56 -12.40
N ARG A 890 -14.78 -10.74 -12.87
CA ARG A 890 -15.59 -11.92 -12.57
C ARG A 890 -15.00 -13.21 -13.16
N GLN A 891 -14.40 -13.15 -14.34
CA GLN A 891 -13.69 -14.28 -14.95
C GLN A 891 -12.47 -14.70 -14.13
N THR A 892 -11.76 -13.73 -13.52
CA THR A 892 -10.61 -14.00 -12.66
C THR A 892 -11.06 -14.54 -11.31
N GLN A 893 -12.05 -13.90 -10.68
CA GLN A 893 -12.64 -14.34 -9.42
C GLN A 893 -13.19 -15.76 -9.49
N ALA A 894 -13.80 -16.14 -10.63
CA ALA A 894 -14.32 -17.49 -10.86
C ALA A 894 -13.26 -18.59 -10.75
N GLN A 895 -11.98 -18.25 -10.90
CA GLN A 895 -10.84 -19.16 -10.80
C GLN A 895 -10.20 -19.14 -9.41
N MET A 896 -10.47 -18.10 -8.63
CA MET A 896 -9.83 -17.84 -7.35
C MET A 896 -10.47 -18.67 -6.23
N PRO A 897 -9.67 -19.28 -5.34
CA PRO A 897 -10.18 -19.89 -4.12
C PRO A 897 -11.01 -18.93 -3.26
N VAL A 898 -12.07 -19.45 -2.65
CA VAL A 898 -12.77 -18.75 -1.55
C VAL A 898 -11.82 -18.48 -0.39
N VAL A 899 -12.11 -17.44 0.39
CA VAL A 899 -11.33 -16.99 1.54
C VAL A 899 -12.14 -17.14 2.84
N PRO A 900 -11.48 -17.44 3.97
CA PRO A 900 -12.17 -17.69 5.23
C PRO A 900 -12.60 -16.40 5.93
N LEU A 901 -13.71 -16.46 6.66
CA LEU A 901 -14.17 -15.42 7.59
C LEU A 901 -14.15 -15.95 9.04
N GLN A 902 -14.09 -15.04 10.02
CA GLN A 902 -14.08 -15.37 11.45
C GLN A 902 -15.39 -15.98 11.93
N ASP A 903 -16.49 -15.75 11.22
CA ASP A 903 -17.76 -16.42 11.47
C ASP A 903 -17.75 -17.91 11.09
N GLY A 904 -16.66 -18.41 10.50
CA GLY A 904 -16.50 -19.80 10.07
C GLY A 904 -17.09 -20.10 8.70
N THR A 905 -17.56 -19.08 7.96
CA THR A 905 -17.97 -19.20 6.56
C THR A 905 -16.82 -18.83 5.62
N TRP A 906 -17.03 -19.06 4.32
CA TRP A 906 -16.08 -18.75 3.26
C TRP A 906 -16.77 -18.00 2.13
N VAL A 907 -16.12 -16.96 1.62
CA VAL A 907 -16.65 -16.09 0.56
C VAL A 907 -15.73 -16.07 -0.66
N PRO A 908 -16.23 -15.79 -1.87
CA PRO A 908 -15.39 -15.59 -3.04
C PRO A 908 -14.27 -14.57 -2.78
N GLY A 909 -13.05 -14.92 -3.19
CA GLY A 909 -11.89 -14.02 -3.09
C GLY A 909 -12.01 -12.82 -4.03
N SER A 910 -11.18 -11.80 -3.80
CA SER A 910 -11.14 -10.60 -4.62
C SER A 910 -9.78 -10.45 -5.30
N PRO A 911 -9.65 -10.84 -6.60
CA PRO A 911 -8.37 -10.73 -7.30
C PRO A 911 -8.02 -9.26 -7.55
N SER A 912 -6.74 -8.92 -7.47
CA SER A 912 -6.20 -7.57 -7.75
C SER A 912 -5.94 -7.32 -9.24
N GLN A 913 -5.68 -8.38 -10.02
CA GLN A 913 -5.29 -8.31 -11.43
C GLN A 913 -5.71 -9.56 -12.23
N VAL A 914 -5.87 -9.41 -13.55
CA VAL A 914 -6.48 -10.41 -14.47
C VAL A 914 -5.81 -11.80 -14.45
N HIS A 915 -4.49 -11.85 -14.36
CA HIS A 915 -3.74 -13.12 -14.39
C HIS A 915 -3.31 -13.62 -13.00
N CYS A 916 -4.00 -13.18 -11.95
CA CYS A 916 -3.73 -13.55 -10.56
C CYS A 916 -4.99 -14.04 -9.83
N PRO A 917 -5.43 -15.29 -10.06
CA PRO A 917 -6.57 -15.88 -9.36
C PRO A 917 -6.19 -16.40 -7.96
N ALA A 918 -5.42 -15.62 -7.21
CA ALA A 918 -5.04 -15.88 -5.82
C ALA A 918 -4.58 -14.58 -5.16
N PRO A 919 -4.38 -14.54 -3.83
CA PRO A 919 -3.68 -13.42 -3.20
C PRO A 919 -2.33 -13.16 -3.88
N THR A 920 -2.03 -11.90 -4.17
CA THR A 920 -0.88 -11.45 -4.98
C THR A 920 0.43 -11.95 -4.38
N ALA A 921 0.60 -11.88 -3.06
CA ALA A 921 1.79 -12.39 -2.39
C ALA A 921 2.03 -13.91 -2.53
N HIS A 922 1.01 -14.69 -2.90
CA HIS A 922 1.20 -16.11 -3.21
C HIS A 922 1.86 -16.32 -4.59
N LEU A 923 1.62 -15.43 -5.56
CA LEU A 923 2.16 -15.52 -6.92
C LEU A 923 3.44 -14.72 -7.11
N PHE A 924 3.65 -13.72 -6.25
CA PHE A 924 4.79 -12.80 -6.26
C PHE A 924 5.44 -12.73 -4.86
N PRO A 925 5.88 -13.88 -4.29
CA PRO A 925 6.48 -13.90 -2.96
C PRO A 925 7.81 -13.13 -2.96
N GLY A 926 8.05 -12.33 -1.92
CA GLY A 926 9.28 -11.56 -1.76
C GLY A 926 9.41 -10.33 -2.67
N GLU A 927 8.46 -10.08 -3.59
CA GLU A 927 8.50 -8.90 -4.46
C GLU A 927 8.02 -7.62 -3.72
N ASP A 928 8.46 -6.46 -4.22
CA ASP A 928 8.23 -5.14 -3.61
C ASP A 928 8.62 -5.07 -2.13
N ALA A 929 9.86 -5.44 -1.80
CA ALA A 929 10.32 -5.58 -0.41
C ALA A 929 9.37 -6.45 0.45
N ASN A 930 8.83 -7.52 -0.17
CA ASN A 930 7.83 -8.44 0.40
C ASN A 930 6.48 -7.78 0.76
N ARG A 931 6.12 -6.68 0.07
CA ARG A 931 4.84 -5.97 0.22
C ARG A 931 3.88 -6.20 -0.95
N SER A 932 4.13 -7.19 -1.81
CA SER A 932 3.19 -7.52 -2.90
C SER A 932 1.76 -7.83 -2.42
N TRP A 933 1.55 -8.17 -1.14
CA TRP A 933 0.21 -8.29 -0.52
C TRP A 933 -0.53 -6.95 -0.39
N ALA A 934 0.18 -5.81 -0.29
CA ALA A 934 -0.43 -4.48 -0.20
C ALA A 934 -1.25 -4.17 -1.46
N TYR A 935 -0.96 -4.83 -2.57
CA TYR A 935 -1.71 -4.72 -3.82
C TYR A 935 -3.05 -5.47 -3.81
N ASP A 936 -3.33 -6.28 -2.79
CA ASP A 936 -4.66 -6.83 -2.52
C ASP A 936 -5.44 -5.96 -1.51
N VAL A 937 -4.74 -5.22 -0.66
CA VAL A 937 -5.30 -4.56 0.53
C VAL A 937 -5.43 -3.05 0.36
N GLU A 938 -4.41 -2.36 -0.14
CA GLU A 938 -4.37 -0.90 -0.30
C GLU A 938 -4.73 -0.48 -1.74
N LEU A 939 -4.24 -1.26 -2.71
CA LEU A 939 -4.46 -1.01 -4.14
C LEU A 939 -5.23 -2.16 -4.82
N GLY A 940 -5.98 -2.93 -4.04
CA GLY A 940 -6.78 -4.07 -4.50
C GLY A 940 -8.10 -3.69 -5.20
N ALA A 941 -8.84 -4.70 -5.65
CA ALA A 941 -10.08 -4.50 -6.40
C ALA A 941 -11.25 -3.88 -5.59
N HIS A 942 -11.12 -3.72 -4.28
CA HIS A 942 -12.05 -2.92 -3.47
C HIS A 942 -12.13 -1.46 -3.98
N GLN A 943 -11.07 -0.94 -4.60
CA GLN A 943 -11.00 0.36 -5.28
C GLN A 943 -12.05 0.52 -6.39
N LEU A 944 -12.51 -0.58 -7.00
CA LEU A 944 -13.57 -0.55 -8.01
C LEU A 944 -14.91 -0.04 -7.45
N VAL A 945 -15.10 -0.06 -6.13
CA VAL A 945 -16.32 0.42 -5.46
C VAL A 945 -16.41 1.94 -5.47
N PRO A 946 -15.45 2.71 -4.91
CA PRO A 946 -15.48 4.17 -4.99
C PRO A 946 -15.38 4.70 -6.43
N GLN A 947 -14.83 3.90 -7.35
CA GLN A 947 -14.79 4.21 -8.79
C GLN A 947 -16.11 3.90 -9.53
N ALA A 948 -17.16 3.48 -8.82
CA ALA A 948 -18.49 3.12 -9.35
C ALA A 948 -18.49 1.99 -10.41
N VAL A 949 -17.43 1.17 -10.46
CA VAL A 949 -17.37 -0.02 -11.31
C VAL A 949 -18.14 -1.17 -10.67
N ILE A 950 -17.86 -1.48 -9.39
CA ILE A 950 -18.65 -2.42 -8.58
C ILE A 950 -19.66 -1.62 -7.74
N PRO A 951 -20.97 -1.94 -7.76
CA PRO A 951 -21.96 -1.25 -6.93
C PRO A 951 -21.66 -1.43 -5.43
N SER A 952 -21.75 -0.35 -4.65
CA SER A 952 -21.41 -0.37 -3.22
C SER A 952 -22.32 -1.27 -2.39
N ASP A 953 -23.56 -1.47 -2.80
CA ASP A 953 -24.57 -2.33 -2.16
C ASP A 953 -24.54 -3.79 -2.64
N SER A 954 -23.65 -4.12 -3.58
CA SER A 954 -23.52 -5.46 -4.13
C SER A 954 -23.05 -6.49 -3.10
N ARG A 955 -23.33 -7.75 -3.41
CA ARG A 955 -22.84 -8.88 -2.62
C ARG A 955 -21.32 -9.00 -2.70
N GLU A 956 -20.76 -8.75 -3.89
CA GLU A 956 -19.32 -8.71 -4.11
C GLU A 956 -18.64 -7.71 -3.18
N THR A 957 -19.18 -6.50 -3.02
CA THR A 957 -18.66 -5.53 -2.05
C THR A 957 -18.73 -6.05 -0.62
N GLY A 958 -19.83 -6.73 -0.24
CA GLY A 958 -19.93 -7.36 1.08
C GLY A 958 -18.80 -8.35 1.35
N TRP A 959 -18.54 -9.27 0.40
CA TRP A 959 -17.46 -10.25 0.51
C TRP A 959 -16.08 -9.61 0.65
N ILE A 960 -15.81 -8.58 -0.16
CA ILE A 960 -14.55 -7.83 -0.11
C ILE A 960 -14.35 -7.20 1.26
N MET A 961 -15.36 -6.47 1.77
CA MET A 961 -15.24 -5.76 3.04
C MET A 961 -15.14 -6.71 4.24
N ASP A 962 -15.89 -7.82 4.23
CA ASP A 962 -15.77 -8.84 5.28
C ASP A 962 -14.36 -9.47 5.27
N TYR A 963 -13.79 -9.77 4.10
CA TYR A 963 -12.41 -10.28 4.01
C TYR A 963 -11.37 -9.28 4.51
N LEU A 964 -11.48 -8.01 4.13
CA LEU A 964 -10.55 -6.97 4.58
C LEU A 964 -10.55 -6.87 6.11
N GLU A 965 -11.72 -6.93 6.73
CA GLU A 965 -11.90 -6.78 8.18
C GLU A 965 -11.55 -8.04 8.97
N ASP A 966 -11.94 -9.22 8.49
CA ASP A 966 -11.73 -10.48 9.21
C ASP A 966 -10.30 -11.02 9.06
N VAL A 967 -9.61 -10.64 7.97
CA VAL A 967 -8.32 -11.21 7.59
C VAL A 967 -7.27 -10.12 7.37
N ALA A 968 -7.45 -9.25 6.37
CA ALA A 968 -6.36 -8.41 5.87
C ALA A 968 -5.88 -7.37 6.90
N PHE A 969 -6.81 -6.65 7.54
CA PHE A 969 -6.51 -5.62 8.55
C PHE A 969 -5.99 -6.19 9.86
N LEU A 970 -6.03 -7.51 10.04
CA LEU A 970 -5.50 -8.20 11.21
C LEU A 970 -4.14 -8.87 10.95
N GLN A 971 -3.62 -8.81 9.72
CA GLN A 971 -2.25 -9.23 9.43
C GLN A 971 -1.23 -8.22 9.97
N SER A 972 0.04 -8.63 10.00
CA SER A 972 1.14 -7.75 10.44
C SER A 972 1.32 -6.60 9.46
N GLY A 973 1.59 -5.41 10.00
CA GLY A 973 1.97 -4.27 9.21
C GLY A 973 3.43 -4.20 8.82
N TRP A 974 3.71 -3.22 7.96
CA TRP A 974 5.05 -2.78 7.67
C TRP A 974 5.47 -1.79 8.75
N PHE A 975 6.63 -2.03 9.37
CA PHE A 975 7.19 -1.32 10.53
C PHE A 975 6.44 -1.47 11.87
N ASP A 976 5.13 -1.69 11.90
CA ASP A 976 4.34 -1.69 13.15
C ASP A 976 3.06 -2.57 13.07
N TYR A 977 2.30 -2.66 14.17
CA TYR A 977 1.03 -3.38 14.30
C TYR A 977 1.15 -4.88 13.96
N PRO A 978 1.83 -5.69 14.79
CA PRO A 978 1.98 -7.11 14.55
C PRO A 978 0.63 -7.84 14.63
N ALA A 979 0.44 -8.85 13.78
CA ALA A 979 -0.82 -9.59 13.67
C ALA A 979 -1.38 -10.08 15.01
N GLU A 980 -0.50 -10.57 15.91
CA GLU A 980 -0.90 -11.05 17.23
C GLU A 980 -1.62 -9.96 18.06
N GLN A 981 -1.11 -8.73 18.03
CA GLN A 981 -1.75 -7.60 18.73
C GLN A 981 -3.04 -7.20 18.04
N ASN A 982 -3.04 -7.14 16.70
CA ASN A 982 -4.23 -6.81 15.91
C ASN A 982 -5.38 -7.80 16.19
N HIS A 983 -5.08 -9.09 16.31
CA HIS A 983 -6.10 -10.10 16.66
C HIS A 983 -6.62 -9.97 18.10
N LYS A 984 -5.77 -9.54 19.05
CA LYS A 984 -6.17 -9.32 20.45
C LYS A 984 -7.07 -8.09 20.59
N ASP A 985 -6.75 -6.99 19.89
CA ASP A 985 -7.51 -5.74 19.90
C ASP A 985 -7.99 -5.33 18.50
N TRP A 986 -8.78 -6.22 17.88
CA TRP A 986 -9.34 -6.04 16.54
C TRP A 986 -10.24 -4.80 16.39
N PHE A 987 -10.73 -4.22 17.48
CA PHE A 987 -11.58 -3.03 17.42
C PHE A 987 -10.73 -1.76 17.26
N ASN A 988 -9.69 -1.58 18.08
CA ASN A 988 -8.84 -0.39 18.01
C ASN A 988 -7.70 -0.53 16.98
N LEU A 989 -7.24 -1.75 16.73
CA LEU A 989 -6.16 -2.03 15.77
C LEU A 989 -6.68 -2.62 14.44
N GLY A 990 -8.00 -2.69 14.26
CA GLY A 990 -8.64 -3.07 12.98
C GLY A 990 -9.29 -1.88 12.25
N GLY A 991 -9.84 -2.13 11.06
CA GLY A 991 -10.50 -1.10 10.24
C GLY A 991 -9.56 -0.22 9.41
N PHE A 992 -8.29 -0.60 9.26
CA PHE A 992 -7.32 0.11 8.41
C PHE A 992 -6.20 -0.83 7.96
N SER A 993 -5.67 -0.59 6.75
CA SER A 993 -4.51 -1.32 6.21
C SER A 993 -3.24 -0.98 6.96
N LYS A 994 -2.23 -1.83 6.80
CA LYS A 994 -1.05 -1.84 7.65
C LYS A 994 0.25 -1.44 6.92
N VAL A 995 0.19 -0.62 5.88
CA VAL A 995 1.37 0.02 5.26
C VAL A 995 1.16 1.52 5.15
N GLN A 996 0.14 1.94 4.41
CA GLN A 996 -0.26 3.32 4.20
C GLN A 996 -1.80 3.41 4.21
N PRO A 997 -2.39 3.61 5.40
CA PRO A 997 -3.82 3.47 5.64
C PRO A 997 -4.76 4.10 4.61
N TYR A 998 -4.46 5.33 4.13
CA TYR A 998 -5.41 6.05 3.29
C TYR A 998 -5.45 5.58 1.83
N TYR A 999 -4.49 4.77 1.36
CA TYR A 999 -4.63 4.16 0.03
C TYR A 999 -5.85 3.24 -0.06
N THR A 1000 -6.19 2.51 1.01
CA THR A 1000 -7.26 1.49 0.99
C THR A 1000 -8.67 2.05 0.76
N ARG A 1001 -8.92 3.32 1.08
CA ARG A 1001 -10.24 3.98 0.92
C ARG A 1001 -11.44 3.20 1.51
N ASN A 1002 -11.23 2.30 2.47
CA ASN A 1002 -12.32 1.56 3.12
C ASN A 1002 -13.35 2.47 3.82
N PRO A 1003 -13.01 3.65 4.41
CA PRO A 1003 -14.03 4.55 4.94
C PRO A 1003 -14.98 5.05 3.84
N GLU A 1004 -14.49 5.35 2.65
CA GLU A 1004 -15.36 5.76 1.53
C GLU A 1004 -16.32 4.64 1.13
N ILE A 1005 -15.89 3.38 1.16
CA ILE A 1005 -16.77 2.24 0.90
C ILE A 1005 -17.84 2.10 1.99
N TYR A 1006 -17.48 2.28 3.27
CA TYR A 1006 -18.47 2.29 4.36
C TYR A 1006 -19.46 3.44 4.22
N ALA A 1007 -18.98 4.62 3.84
CA ALA A 1007 -19.81 5.80 3.58
C ALA A 1007 -20.81 5.54 2.44
N LEU A 1008 -20.35 5.03 1.30
CA LEU A 1008 -21.20 4.65 0.14
C LEU A 1008 -22.21 3.54 0.45
N ARG A 1009 -22.01 2.79 1.54
CA ARG A 1009 -22.91 1.74 2.04
C ARG A 1009 -23.79 2.21 3.19
N ASN A 1010 -23.68 3.47 3.59
CA ASN A 1010 -24.35 4.03 4.76
C ASN A 1010 -24.04 3.26 6.07
N ASP A 1011 -22.84 2.67 6.17
CA ASP A 1011 -22.40 1.84 7.30
C ASP A 1011 -21.65 2.67 8.35
N ARG A 1012 -22.43 3.41 9.15
CA ARG A 1012 -21.94 4.47 10.04
C ARG A 1012 -20.87 4.01 11.04
N LYS A 1013 -21.09 2.90 11.76
CA LYS A 1013 -20.16 2.49 12.83
C LYS A 1013 -18.79 2.04 12.29
N PRO A 1014 -18.72 1.19 11.24
CA PRO A 1014 -17.45 0.89 10.57
C PRO A 1014 -16.75 2.12 9.99
N PHE A 1015 -17.49 3.08 9.44
CA PHE A 1015 -16.92 4.36 9.00
C PHE A 1015 -16.26 5.11 10.16
N ILE A 1016 -17.00 5.38 11.24
CA ILE A 1016 -16.51 6.13 12.41
C ILE A 1016 -15.26 5.47 13.01
N ARG A 1017 -15.28 4.14 13.16
CA ARG A 1017 -14.13 3.39 13.68
C ARG A 1017 -12.90 3.55 12.80
N SER A 1018 -13.06 3.36 11.49
CA SER A 1018 -11.95 3.44 10.54
C SER A 1018 -11.39 4.87 10.45
N TYR A 1019 -12.26 5.88 10.40
CA TYR A 1019 -11.88 7.30 10.38
C TYR A 1019 -10.97 7.66 11.57
N PHE A 1020 -11.36 7.29 12.78
CA PHE A 1020 -10.55 7.61 13.97
C PHE A 1020 -9.29 6.75 14.10
N ASN A 1021 -9.38 5.43 13.86
CA ASN A 1021 -8.21 4.55 13.97
C ASN A 1021 -7.13 4.92 12.94
N MET A 1022 -7.51 5.22 11.70
CA MET A 1022 -6.59 5.63 10.65
C MET A 1022 -5.89 6.95 11.00
N LEU A 1023 -6.65 7.95 11.44
CA LEU A 1023 -6.09 9.23 11.87
C LEU A 1023 -5.08 9.03 13.01
N ALA A 1024 -5.48 8.35 14.08
CA ALA A 1024 -4.64 8.14 15.25
C ALA A 1024 -3.33 7.39 14.93
N SER A 1025 -3.36 6.46 13.98
CA SER A 1025 -2.20 5.65 13.60
C SER A 1025 -1.04 6.45 12.96
N LEU A 1026 -1.33 7.62 12.39
CA LEU A 1026 -0.38 8.43 11.61
C LEU A 1026 -0.17 9.87 12.13
N LEU A 1027 -1.07 10.37 12.98
CA LEU A 1027 -1.07 11.76 13.43
C LEU A 1027 0.17 12.09 14.25
N ASN A 1028 0.82 13.21 13.95
CA ASN A 1028 1.72 13.90 14.88
C ASN A 1028 0.89 14.83 15.78
N GLU A 1029 0.83 14.57 17.08
CA GLU A 1029 0.03 15.34 18.03
C GLU A 1029 0.60 16.74 18.31
N GLU A 1030 1.90 16.94 18.10
CA GLU A 1030 2.57 18.21 18.40
C GLU A 1030 2.40 19.24 17.26
N THR A 1031 2.30 18.77 16.01
CA THR A 1031 2.26 19.61 14.79
C THR A 1031 1.07 19.33 13.87
N LEU A 1032 0.22 18.36 14.20
CA LEU A 1032 -1.07 18.04 13.58
C LEU A 1032 -1.03 17.68 12.07
N TRP A 1033 0.10 17.20 11.58
CA TRP A 1033 0.20 16.60 10.23
C TRP A 1033 0.32 15.08 10.30
N LEU A 1034 0.14 14.38 9.17
CA LEU A 1034 0.17 12.92 9.09
C LEU A 1034 1.48 12.38 8.49
N TRP A 1035 1.97 11.26 9.02
CA TRP A 1035 3.05 10.47 8.40
C TRP A 1035 2.57 9.66 7.21
N GLU A 1036 3.51 9.29 6.33
CA GLU A 1036 3.28 8.31 5.26
C GLU A 1036 3.11 6.89 5.79
N HIS A 1037 4.01 6.45 6.68
CA HIS A 1037 3.98 5.13 7.29
C HIS A 1037 4.02 5.21 8.81
N PHE A 1038 3.88 4.07 9.47
CA PHE A 1038 3.98 3.97 10.93
C PHE A 1038 5.41 4.17 11.43
N ASN A 1039 5.55 4.33 12.74
CA ASN A 1039 6.85 4.44 13.41
C ASN A 1039 7.75 5.48 12.74
N ASN A 1040 7.25 6.73 12.63
CA ASN A 1040 7.93 7.91 12.07
C ASN A 1040 8.77 7.67 10.80
N THR A 1041 8.29 6.79 9.92
CA THR A 1041 8.99 6.36 8.71
C THR A 1041 8.33 6.91 7.45
N GLY A 1042 9.11 7.11 6.39
CA GLY A 1042 8.65 7.70 5.14
C GLY A 1042 8.62 9.23 5.19
N ALA A 1043 7.80 9.83 4.34
CA ALA A 1043 7.63 11.27 4.29
C ALA A 1043 6.80 11.81 5.47
N TRP A 1044 7.22 12.96 5.99
CA TRP A 1044 6.46 13.74 6.95
C TRP A 1044 5.58 14.79 6.27
N ASN A 1045 4.49 15.14 6.95
CA ASN A 1045 3.37 15.89 6.38
C ASN A 1045 2.95 15.32 5.02
N LYS A 1046 2.63 14.01 4.98
CA LYS A 1046 2.18 13.32 3.77
C LYS A 1046 0.76 13.78 3.45
N THR A 1047 0.66 14.81 2.61
CA THR A 1047 -0.60 15.45 2.24
C THR A 1047 -1.51 14.56 1.39
N HIS A 1048 -1.00 13.45 0.85
CA HIS A 1048 -1.84 12.39 0.30
C HIS A 1048 -2.83 11.84 1.36
N GLU A 1049 -2.31 11.43 2.52
CA GLU A 1049 -3.13 10.96 3.65
C GLU A 1049 -4.08 12.07 4.12
N THR A 1050 -3.55 13.29 4.25
CA THR A 1050 -4.33 14.48 4.64
C THR A 1050 -5.49 14.75 3.68
N GLY A 1051 -5.26 14.64 2.37
CA GLY A 1051 -6.29 14.86 1.35
C GLY A 1051 -7.48 13.91 1.50
N TYR A 1052 -7.20 12.62 1.71
CA TYR A 1052 -8.26 11.65 1.98
C TYR A 1052 -8.92 11.84 3.34
N PHE A 1053 -8.18 12.23 4.38
CA PHE A 1053 -8.75 12.61 5.67
C PHE A 1053 -9.77 13.75 5.54
N LEU A 1054 -9.44 14.79 4.77
CA LEU A 1054 -10.35 15.92 4.51
C LEU A 1054 -11.58 15.48 3.71
N GLN A 1055 -11.40 14.61 2.71
CA GLN A 1055 -12.51 14.00 1.96
C GLN A 1055 -13.44 13.19 2.88
N GLN A 1056 -12.89 12.35 3.75
CA GLN A 1056 -13.68 11.56 4.70
C GLN A 1056 -14.39 12.46 5.71
N THR A 1057 -13.75 13.54 6.16
CA THR A 1057 -14.38 14.57 7.00
C THR A 1057 -15.56 15.20 6.27
N ARG A 1058 -15.43 15.51 4.98
CA ARG A 1058 -16.55 15.95 4.16
C ARG A 1058 -17.68 14.92 4.17
N PHE A 1059 -17.41 13.63 3.95
CA PHE A 1059 -18.43 12.58 3.97
C PHE A 1059 -19.14 12.45 5.32
N MET A 1060 -18.42 12.68 6.43
CA MET A 1060 -19.03 12.70 7.76
C MET A 1060 -20.12 13.78 7.87
N LEU A 1061 -19.88 14.94 7.26
CA LEU A 1061 -20.71 16.14 7.37
C LEU A 1061 -21.78 16.23 6.28
N ALA A 1062 -21.49 15.80 5.05
CA ALA A 1062 -22.46 15.70 3.98
C ALA A 1062 -22.03 14.71 2.89
N MET A 1063 -23.00 14.15 2.18
CA MET A 1063 -22.79 13.31 1.00
C MET A 1063 -23.88 13.54 -0.03
N GLU A 1064 -23.58 13.22 -1.28
CA GLU A 1064 -24.55 13.31 -2.36
C GLU A 1064 -24.71 11.97 -3.07
N HIS A 1065 -25.94 11.50 -3.18
CA HIS A 1065 -26.31 10.25 -3.85
C HIS A 1065 -27.44 10.53 -4.83
N ASP A 1066 -27.23 10.32 -6.14
CA ASP A 1066 -28.24 10.56 -7.18
C ASP A 1066 -28.95 11.93 -7.13
N ASN A 1067 -30.14 12.06 -6.56
CA ASN A 1067 -30.83 13.35 -6.35
C ASN A 1067 -31.01 13.69 -4.87
N GLU A 1068 -30.22 13.06 -3.99
CA GLU A 1068 -30.27 13.24 -2.55
C GLU A 1068 -29.02 13.94 -2.01
N LEU A 1069 -29.24 14.94 -1.15
CA LEU A 1069 -28.22 15.59 -0.34
C LEU A 1069 -28.36 15.12 1.10
N TRP A 1070 -27.45 14.28 1.55
CA TRP A 1070 -27.40 13.79 2.92
C TRP A 1070 -26.60 14.74 3.80
N LEU A 1071 -27.18 15.19 4.92
CA LEU A 1071 -26.54 16.05 5.91
C LEU A 1071 -26.32 15.29 7.21
N ALA A 1072 -25.13 15.46 7.78
CA ALA A 1072 -24.62 14.71 8.93
C ALA A 1072 -24.79 13.17 8.82
N PRO A 1073 -24.57 12.53 7.64
CA PRO A 1073 -24.91 11.12 7.45
C PRO A 1073 -24.09 10.16 8.31
N LEU A 1074 -22.89 10.55 8.72
CA LEU A 1074 -21.96 9.67 9.43
C LEU A 1074 -21.40 10.29 10.72
N VAL A 1075 -22.01 11.38 11.22
CA VAL A 1075 -21.59 11.98 12.50
C VAL A 1075 -21.79 10.98 13.64
N PRO A 1076 -20.87 10.94 14.62
CA PRO A 1076 -21.01 10.05 15.76
C PRO A 1076 -22.11 10.56 16.71
N GLY A 1077 -22.88 9.63 17.27
CA GLY A 1077 -23.99 9.96 18.18
C GLY A 1077 -23.54 10.70 19.43
N HIS A 1078 -22.30 10.51 19.90
CA HIS A 1078 -21.79 11.23 21.06
C HIS A 1078 -21.62 12.75 20.82
N TRP A 1079 -21.56 13.22 19.56
CA TRP A 1079 -21.61 14.64 19.21
C TRP A 1079 -23.01 15.25 19.32
N LEU A 1080 -24.03 14.41 19.52
CA LEU A 1080 -25.42 14.83 19.72
C LEU A 1080 -25.87 14.64 21.16
N LYS A 1081 -24.95 14.47 22.13
CA LYS A 1081 -25.27 14.54 23.57
C LYS A 1081 -25.86 15.91 23.93
N ASP A 1082 -26.62 15.97 25.01
CA ASP A 1082 -27.25 17.22 25.47
C ASP A 1082 -26.22 18.36 25.61
N GLY A 1083 -26.59 19.55 25.13
CA GLY A 1083 -25.73 20.74 25.14
C GLY A 1083 -24.70 20.81 24.01
N GLN A 1084 -24.51 19.74 23.23
CA GLN A 1084 -23.59 19.73 22.10
C GLN A 1084 -24.18 20.38 20.85
N SER A 1085 -23.30 20.88 19.99
CA SER A 1085 -23.70 21.48 18.71
C SER A 1085 -22.71 21.18 17.59
N ILE A 1086 -23.24 21.10 16.38
CA ILE A 1086 -22.47 21.03 15.13
C ILE A 1086 -22.85 22.24 14.28
N HIS A 1087 -21.88 22.94 13.73
CA HIS A 1087 -22.10 24.06 12.84
C HIS A 1087 -21.22 23.94 11.61
N VAL A 1088 -21.83 23.88 10.44
CA VAL A 1088 -21.16 23.79 9.15
C VAL A 1088 -21.61 24.96 8.29
N GLN A 1089 -20.67 25.76 7.79
CA GLN A 1089 -20.97 26.89 6.92
C GLN A 1089 -20.20 26.78 5.61
N ASN A 1090 -20.84 27.20 4.52
CA ASN A 1090 -20.25 27.26 3.18
C ASN A 1090 -19.70 25.92 2.67
N LEU A 1091 -20.42 24.82 2.93
CA LEU A 1091 -20.04 23.51 2.41
C LEU A 1091 -20.43 23.40 0.94
N LEU A 1092 -19.44 23.15 0.07
CA LEU A 1092 -19.67 22.98 -1.36
C LEU A 1092 -20.33 21.63 -1.65
N THR A 1093 -21.38 21.63 -2.48
CA THR A 1093 -22.05 20.41 -2.97
C THR A 1093 -22.37 20.55 -4.46
N ARG A 1094 -22.63 19.46 -5.17
CA ARG A 1094 -23.06 19.52 -6.59
C ARG A 1094 -24.43 20.20 -6.79
N PHE A 1095 -25.18 20.40 -5.70
CA PHE A 1095 -26.49 21.07 -5.71
C PHE A 1095 -26.41 22.54 -5.31
N GLY A 1096 -25.22 23.07 -5.03
CA GLY A 1096 -24.98 24.41 -4.52
C GLY A 1096 -24.38 24.40 -3.11
N THR A 1097 -24.18 25.57 -2.52
CA THR A 1097 -23.59 25.68 -1.18
C THR A 1097 -24.65 25.42 -0.09
N VAL A 1098 -24.29 24.60 0.91
CA VAL A 1098 -25.13 24.33 2.08
C VAL A 1098 -24.46 24.81 3.37
N SER A 1099 -25.26 25.33 4.29
CA SER A 1099 -24.87 25.58 5.68
C SER A 1099 -25.92 24.96 6.60
N TYR A 1100 -25.50 24.38 7.73
CA TYR A 1100 -26.44 23.92 8.74
C TYR A 1100 -25.90 24.06 10.16
N ARG A 1101 -26.80 24.30 11.11
CA ARG A 1101 -26.53 24.31 12.54
C ARG A 1101 -27.41 23.29 13.23
N LEU A 1102 -26.80 22.41 14.00
CA LEU A 1102 -27.40 21.33 14.77
C LEU A 1102 -27.20 21.63 16.25
N ARG A 1103 -28.27 21.69 17.04
CA ARG A 1103 -28.23 21.91 18.49
C ARG A 1103 -28.96 20.78 19.20
N SER A 1104 -28.24 20.07 20.07
CA SER A 1104 -28.82 19.01 20.89
C SER A 1104 -29.35 19.57 22.21
N CYS A 1105 -30.66 19.43 22.42
CA CYS A 1105 -31.38 19.79 23.64
C CYS A 1105 -32.06 18.52 24.20
N LEU A 1106 -31.34 17.40 24.24
CA LEU A 1106 -31.88 16.09 24.62
C LEU A 1106 -32.38 16.00 26.07
N ALA A 1107 -31.94 16.89 26.98
CA ALA A 1107 -32.57 17.06 28.29
C ALA A 1107 -34.06 17.44 28.17
N GLN A 1108 -34.45 18.11 27.08
CA GLN A 1108 -35.83 18.43 26.71
C GLN A 1108 -36.42 17.41 25.71
N GLY A 1109 -35.68 16.35 25.36
CA GLY A 1109 -36.09 15.32 24.41
C GLY A 1109 -36.03 15.74 22.94
N VAL A 1110 -35.30 16.82 22.60
CA VAL A 1110 -35.36 17.44 21.27
C VAL A 1110 -33.97 17.72 20.68
N ILE A 1111 -33.84 17.62 19.36
CA ILE A 1111 -32.74 18.18 18.56
C ILE A 1111 -33.31 19.22 17.59
N GLU A 1112 -32.67 20.38 17.52
CA GLU A 1112 -33.04 21.48 16.62
C GLU A 1112 -31.99 21.65 15.52
N VAL A 1113 -32.46 21.81 14.28
CA VAL A 1113 -31.59 21.96 13.11
C VAL A 1113 -32.05 23.14 12.27
N GLU A 1114 -31.09 23.97 11.89
CA GLU A 1114 -31.25 25.02 10.90
C GLU A 1114 -30.48 24.60 9.66
N VAL A 1115 -31.13 24.53 8.50
CA VAL A 1115 -30.49 24.25 7.20
C VAL A 1115 -30.72 25.44 6.28
N THR A 1116 -29.64 25.90 5.64
CA THR A 1116 -29.68 26.99 4.66
C THR A 1116 -29.04 26.51 3.37
N LEU A 1117 -29.81 26.52 2.28
CA LEU A 1117 -29.34 26.27 0.93
C LEU A 1117 -29.28 27.59 0.16
N ALA A 1118 -28.11 27.89 -0.42
CA ALA A 1118 -27.91 29.10 -1.22
C ALA A 1118 -28.65 29.00 -2.57
N ASP A 1119 -28.57 27.83 -3.20
CA ASP A 1119 -29.24 27.51 -4.47
C ASP A 1119 -30.12 26.27 -4.28
N VAL A 1120 -31.28 26.24 -4.95
CA VAL A 1120 -32.11 25.03 -5.05
C VAL A 1120 -31.96 24.49 -6.45
N SER A 1121 -31.47 23.25 -6.53
CA SER A 1121 -31.59 22.47 -7.76
C SER A 1121 -32.93 21.73 -7.70
N ASP A 1122 -33.75 21.87 -8.74
CA ASP A 1122 -35.05 21.20 -8.82
C ASP A 1122 -34.91 19.69 -8.63
N GLY A 1123 -35.83 19.08 -7.86
CA GLY A 1123 -35.87 17.64 -7.64
C GLY A 1123 -34.85 17.08 -6.64
N VAL A 1124 -34.15 17.93 -5.89
CA VAL A 1124 -33.23 17.48 -4.82
C VAL A 1124 -33.98 17.22 -3.51
N THR A 1125 -33.77 16.03 -2.93
CA THR A 1125 -34.25 15.69 -1.58
C THR A 1125 -33.12 15.81 -0.57
N THR A 1126 -33.32 16.58 0.50
CA THR A 1126 -32.34 16.65 1.60
C THR A 1126 -32.65 15.61 2.67
N CYS A 1127 -31.69 14.74 2.97
CA CYS A 1127 -31.79 13.70 4.00
C CYS A 1127 -30.96 14.11 5.22
N LEU A 1128 -31.62 14.56 6.29
CA LEU A 1128 -30.99 14.96 7.53
C LEU A 1128 -30.94 13.79 8.51
N ARG A 1129 -29.75 13.28 8.82
CA ARG A 1129 -29.57 12.16 9.75
C ARG A 1129 -29.20 12.63 11.16
N LEU A 1130 -29.91 12.13 12.16
CA LEU A 1130 -29.82 12.55 13.56
C LEU A 1130 -29.76 11.32 14.49
N PRO A 1131 -28.59 10.65 14.59
CA PRO A 1131 -28.44 9.48 15.44
C PRO A 1131 -28.48 9.83 16.92
N HIS A 1132 -29.56 9.48 17.63
CA HIS A 1132 -29.64 9.66 19.07
C HIS A 1132 -28.51 8.90 19.79
N PRO A 1133 -27.78 9.50 20.77
CA PRO A 1133 -26.66 8.86 21.46
C PRO A 1133 -26.99 7.49 22.06
N ASP A 1134 -28.18 7.36 22.66
CA ASP A 1134 -28.68 6.10 23.26
C ASP A 1134 -29.52 5.24 22.29
N GLY A 1135 -29.55 5.56 20.99
CA GLY A 1135 -30.30 4.78 19.98
C GLY A 1135 -31.82 4.91 20.03
N LYS A 1136 -32.37 5.97 20.64
CA LYS A 1136 -33.81 6.26 20.58
C LYS A 1136 -34.26 6.64 19.16
N LEU A 1137 -35.47 6.26 18.81
CA LEU A 1137 -36.07 6.54 17.49
C LEU A 1137 -36.76 7.91 17.49
N ILE A 1138 -36.84 8.53 16.32
CA ILE A 1138 -37.61 9.76 16.12
C ILE A 1138 -39.11 9.47 16.33
N ARG A 1139 -39.77 10.28 17.17
CA ARG A 1139 -41.23 10.20 17.44
C ARG A 1139 -42.02 11.25 16.67
N ARG A 1140 -41.49 12.46 16.54
CA ARG A 1140 -42.16 13.60 15.91
C ARG A 1140 -41.15 14.52 15.27
N VAL A 1141 -41.49 15.03 14.09
CA VAL A 1141 -40.72 16.05 13.37
C VAL A 1141 -41.61 17.24 13.08
N GLU A 1142 -41.07 18.44 13.25
CA GLU A 1142 -41.67 19.69 12.80
C GLU A 1142 -40.71 20.40 11.85
N VAL A 1143 -41.22 20.86 10.70
CA VAL A 1143 -40.48 21.65 9.72
C VAL A 1143 -41.15 23.02 9.64
N ASN A 1144 -40.39 24.08 9.93
CA ASN A 1144 -40.89 25.46 10.03
C ASN A 1144 -42.12 25.58 10.95
N GLY A 1145 -42.13 24.81 12.04
CA GLY A 1145 -43.23 24.76 13.03
C GLY A 1145 -44.45 23.93 12.61
N GLN A 1146 -44.44 23.30 11.44
CA GLN A 1146 -45.54 22.43 10.97
C GLN A 1146 -45.19 20.95 11.12
N PRO A 1147 -46.15 20.08 11.49
CA PRO A 1147 -45.92 18.63 11.55
C PRO A 1147 -45.40 18.07 10.21
N HIS A 1148 -44.39 17.20 10.27
CA HIS A 1148 -43.78 16.57 9.11
C HIS A 1148 -43.70 15.06 9.29
N ASN A 1149 -44.12 14.30 8.27
CA ASN A 1149 -44.29 12.84 8.36
C ASN A 1149 -43.27 12.03 7.54
N ASP A 1150 -42.43 12.69 6.73
CA ASP A 1150 -41.41 12.00 5.91
C ASP A 1150 -40.10 11.84 6.68
N PHE A 1151 -40.08 10.85 7.59
CA PHE A 1151 -38.90 10.44 8.34
C PHE A 1151 -38.92 8.92 8.58
N THR A 1152 -37.75 8.30 8.69
CA THR A 1152 -37.60 6.87 8.97
C THR A 1152 -36.33 6.62 9.80
N GLY A 1153 -36.47 5.90 10.91
CA GLY A 1153 -35.35 5.61 11.81
C GLY A 1153 -34.76 6.87 12.41
N ASP A 1154 -33.51 7.17 12.04
CA ASP A 1154 -32.76 8.38 12.44
C ASP A 1154 -32.69 9.43 11.32
N CYS A 1155 -33.43 9.28 10.21
CA CYS A 1155 -33.34 10.16 9.05
C CYS A 1155 -34.66 10.91 8.79
N VAL A 1156 -34.57 12.22 8.55
CA VAL A 1156 -35.66 13.10 8.14
C VAL A 1156 -35.43 13.51 6.68
N ARG A 1157 -36.43 13.30 5.81
CA ARG A 1157 -36.37 13.70 4.41
C ARG A 1157 -37.10 15.02 4.22
N LEU A 1158 -36.48 15.95 3.52
CA LEU A 1158 -36.95 17.31 3.29
C LEU A 1158 -37.00 17.58 1.79
N GLN A 1159 -38.00 18.34 1.35
CA GLN A 1159 -38.03 19.00 0.03
C GLN A 1159 -37.68 20.47 0.27
N PRO A 1160 -36.40 20.83 0.40
CA PRO A 1160 -36.03 22.17 0.82
C PRO A 1160 -36.30 23.20 -0.28
N GLY A 1161 -36.92 24.32 0.11
CA GLY A 1161 -36.93 25.55 -0.70
C GLY A 1161 -35.65 26.36 -0.50
N ALA A 1162 -35.47 27.41 -1.31
CA ALA A 1162 -34.31 28.28 -1.21
C ALA A 1162 -34.34 29.03 0.12
N GLY A 1163 -33.18 29.18 0.76
CA GLY A 1163 -33.06 29.86 2.04
C GLY A 1163 -33.18 28.91 3.24
N LYS A 1164 -33.73 29.44 4.34
CA LYS A 1164 -33.62 28.85 5.68
C LYS A 1164 -34.79 27.93 6.01
N THR A 1165 -34.48 26.71 6.43
CA THR A 1165 -35.43 25.70 6.91
C THR A 1165 -35.10 25.33 8.36
N MET A 1166 -36.08 25.41 9.25
CA MET A 1166 -35.97 24.99 10.65
C MET A 1166 -36.59 23.61 10.83
N VAL A 1167 -35.87 22.68 11.44
CA VAL A 1167 -36.32 21.32 11.74
C VAL A 1167 -36.20 21.08 13.24
N ARG A 1168 -37.28 20.61 13.88
CA ARG A 1168 -37.30 20.21 15.28
C ARG A 1168 -37.68 18.75 15.39
N VAL A 1169 -36.83 17.94 16.01
CA VAL A 1169 -36.98 16.47 16.08
C VAL A 1169 -37.09 16.04 17.53
N SER A 1170 -38.16 15.30 17.87
CA SER A 1170 -38.44 14.78 19.22
C SER A 1170 -38.27 13.26 19.29
N PHE A 1171 -37.72 12.74 20.39
CA PHE A 1171 -37.34 11.31 20.58
C PHE A 1171 -38.10 10.58 21.70
#